data_AF-A0A9P5AY59-F1
#
_entry.id   AF-A0A9P5AY59-F1
#
_cell.length_a   1.000
_cell.length_b   1.000
_cell.length_c   1.000
_cell.angle_alpha   90.00
_cell.angle_beta   90.00
_cell.angle_gamma   90.00
#
_symmetry.space_group_name_H-M   'P 1'
#
loop_
_entity.id
_entity.type
_entity.pdbx_description
1 polymer ?
#
loop_
_entity_poly.entity_id
_entity_poly.type
_entity_poly.pdbx_seq_one_letter_code
_entity_poly.pdbx_strand_id
1 'polypeptide(L)'
;MALQESGIGDVTKSWLGSKDPARICLHGALYDVHWDHDNKPATVPADVFSKTLRSNELPAGSVGTTPIDALITFCSFRSDKEQNDGVEGQREAKDISYNWSFNRSKGGIHYFIAGEEEQGQPTKPEPGSIDALRTLNEHQSLLDACRKGAEQYPWDMFSLWWKYVTDVTNKTDDYVNHQYQAKVKTISDRLGELNMRVDILDAKITVMKEEGQAEGGPLQGVKNGTDPFFYRARDPTVLLGGVDSGWPIDFNDSVNVRIPPQTVSPSTTIPSNLSDLVALIASKFPGQKTLKNAAGDLPVGQVYPQFHDKLSPTSDNSLWRDRWEDLQPWFPLYAEWEIEYTHVPFQFWQLDQQASRVSDSKKTRYGVPADDGTPLWEKMKLGKPQPIDEARILSGRVLILPQPSFSLNAKVRQLFADTPPQILKESIPPEKQTRLTDNINQLSFLSAPLAGLTEGLLTLSQGTHIKPDNKFVKDGQQLSSAIAAATYPSAGFSAETIAKIQNNSALTPYASVSDFSVTDFFPFKPATHGQFTKFNVIDKFGQALVAIDPKPRVGGPEPLYPCISDYYEPQPVTLKDETKVANTVMKNSGLKLGEPTWGWVVLNYADQGIQLFLPNGAFYREIRFGGPGGVITEPKWLPFKRDDALPPVENVAQLDALISRMGDDPDYARGFWDMLSMAVDNMAPAPSAPTPSFYPRSTKEPLMHLVSKNDNEKNAYDFQLKLGDFFREYDGLVGSEATNLTAISKANYPKFNPFWIEQFHDSKPVEPEAYADKRTKELQIFGAIFDPFTPINGYSSILPPRSLQLPSWTWQDAMQNMTAFFHAGPLTLTQDVGDYDSNNPLTTKTVKKRPSRNAALPALDEGEWSWLQSFVEQPFVEQPFVEQPFVDEKGGSGLPLYNAYGIEMKGNPLTPGFEKGPYTAVKGFLQLRQPLLKDKPDKPA
;
A
#
# COMPACT_ATOMS: atom_id res chain seq x y z
N MET A 1 35.88 -13.59 17.58
CA MET A 1 37.06 -14.35 17.15
C MET A 1 36.68 -15.25 16.00
N ALA A 2 37.51 -15.28 14.95
CA ALA A 2 37.31 -16.19 13.83
C ALA A 2 37.69 -17.63 14.23
N LEU A 3 37.12 -18.65 13.58
CA LEU A 3 37.46 -20.07 13.79
C LEU A 3 38.96 -20.38 13.62
N GLN A 4 39.67 -19.52 12.89
CA GLN A 4 41.12 -19.57 12.65
C GLN A 4 41.94 -19.22 13.91
N GLU A 5 41.34 -18.53 14.88
CA GLU A 5 41.99 -18.07 16.12
C GLU A 5 41.86 -19.09 17.27
N SER A 6 41.29 -20.28 17.01
CA SER A 6 41.13 -21.36 18.00
C SER A 6 42.45 -21.97 18.50
N GLY A 7 43.55 -21.73 17.78
CA GLY A 7 44.86 -22.33 18.08
C GLY A 7 44.98 -23.83 17.79
N ILE A 8 43.95 -24.48 17.22
CA ILE A 8 43.92 -25.92 16.96
C ILE A 8 43.56 -26.18 15.49
N GLY A 9 44.56 -26.08 14.61
CA GLY A 9 44.39 -26.08 13.15
C GLY A 9 43.65 -27.29 12.57
N ASP A 10 43.88 -28.49 13.12
CA ASP A 10 43.28 -29.73 12.60
C ASP A 10 41.76 -29.80 12.86
N VAL A 11 41.31 -29.35 14.03
CA VAL A 11 39.89 -29.32 14.39
C VAL A 11 39.16 -28.25 13.59
N THR A 12 39.76 -27.06 13.45
CA THR A 12 39.18 -25.96 12.66
C THR A 12 39.02 -26.36 11.19
N LYS A 13 40.04 -26.97 10.58
CA LYS A 13 40.00 -27.39 9.17
C LYS A 13 38.99 -28.51 8.91
N SER A 14 38.90 -29.48 9.81
CA SER A 14 37.91 -30.57 9.72
C SER A 14 36.48 -30.04 9.86
N TRP A 15 36.23 -29.12 10.79
CA TRP A 15 34.90 -28.54 10.98
C TRP A 15 34.47 -27.66 9.80
N LEU A 16 35.34 -26.78 9.30
CA LEU A 16 35.07 -25.94 8.12
C LEU A 16 34.85 -26.75 6.84
N GLY A 17 35.40 -27.96 6.76
CA GLY A 17 35.23 -28.87 5.63
C GLY A 17 34.03 -29.82 5.73
N SER A 18 33.35 -29.89 6.87
CA SER A 18 32.20 -30.79 7.06
C SER A 18 30.94 -30.23 6.39
N LYS A 19 30.17 -31.12 5.75
CA LYS A 19 28.83 -30.83 5.21
C LYS A 19 27.71 -31.49 6.05
N ASP A 20 28.07 -32.09 7.18
CA ASP A 20 27.12 -32.82 8.01
C ASP A 20 26.19 -31.83 8.74
N PRO A 21 24.89 -32.16 8.88
CA PRO A 21 23.97 -31.34 9.64
C PRO A 21 24.40 -31.28 11.12
N ALA A 22 24.71 -30.08 11.60
CA ALA A 22 25.10 -29.84 12.99
C ALA A 22 23.88 -29.52 13.88
N ARG A 23 23.80 -30.15 15.05
CA ARG A 23 22.88 -29.73 16.11
C ARG A 23 23.54 -28.64 16.94
N ILE A 24 22.93 -27.46 16.98
CA ILE A 24 23.47 -26.29 17.68
C ILE A 24 22.68 -26.10 18.99
N CYS A 25 23.39 -25.90 20.10
CA CYS A 25 22.80 -25.46 21.36
C CYS A 25 23.21 -24.01 21.60
N LEU A 26 22.23 -23.11 21.65
CA LEU A 26 22.44 -21.69 21.94
C LEU A 26 22.11 -21.45 23.42
N HIS A 27 23.04 -20.87 24.17
CA HIS A 27 22.85 -20.54 25.58
C HIS A 27 23.47 -19.18 25.90
N GLY A 28 22.86 -18.45 26.84
CA GLY A 28 23.36 -17.19 27.36
C GLY A 28 22.97 -17.07 28.83
N ALA A 29 23.81 -16.39 29.62
CA ALA A 29 23.53 -16.07 31.01
C ALA A 29 23.41 -14.55 31.15
N LEU A 30 22.60 -14.11 32.10
CA LEU A 30 22.47 -12.71 32.48
C LEU A 30 22.93 -12.59 33.93
N TYR A 31 23.80 -11.63 34.19
CA TYR A 31 24.39 -11.38 35.50
C TYR A 31 23.85 -10.09 36.09
N ASP A 32 23.88 -10.01 37.41
CA ASP A 32 23.57 -8.79 38.18
C ASP A 32 22.17 -8.22 37.86
N VAL A 33 21.19 -9.10 37.59
CA VAL A 33 19.77 -8.75 37.47
C VAL A 33 19.13 -8.84 38.85
N HIS A 34 18.55 -7.73 39.32
CA HIS A 34 17.84 -7.72 40.60
C HIS A 34 16.47 -8.41 40.47
N TRP A 35 16.35 -9.66 40.94
CA TRP A 35 15.08 -10.39 40.95
C TRP A 35 14.56 -10.58 42.37
N ASP A 36 13.36 -10.05 42.64
CA ASP A 36 12.61 -10.26 43.88
C ASP A 36 11.21 -10.76 43.50
N HIS A 37 10.83 -11.94 44.00
CA HIS A 37 9.53 -12.54 43.72
C HIS A 37 8.39 -11.81 44.42
N ASP A 38 8.64 -11.24 45.60
CA ASP A 38 7.61 -10.70 46.47
C ASP A 38 7.41 -9.19 46.28
N ASN A 39 8.42 -8.48 45.75
CA ASN A 39 8.39 -7.03 45.56
C ASN A 39 8.67 -6.62 44.10
N LYS A 40 7.88 -5.65 43.60
CA LYS A 40 8.15 -5.02 42.30
C LYS A 40 9.47 -4.23 42.36
N PRO A 41 10.33 -4.30 41.33
CA PRO A 41 11.55 -3.48 41.25
C PRO A 41 11.25 -1.98 41.35
N ALA A 42 12.16 -1.22 41.98
CA ALA A 42 12.02 0.23 42.16
C ALA A 42 11.96 0.99 40.82
N THR A 43 12.69 0.50 39.82
CA THR A 43 12.76 1.05 38.46
C THR A 43 12.41 -0.04 37.45
N VAL A 44 11.36 0.20 36.66
CA VAL A 44 10.93 -0.69 35.57
C VAL A 44 10.94 0.13 34.28
N PRO A 45 11.86 -0.14 33.33
CA PRO A 45 11.94 0.60 32.06
C PRO A 45 10.59 0.73 31.34
N ALA A 46 9.78 -0.33 31.35
CA ALA A 46 8.45 -0.34 30.75
C ALA A 46 7.51 0.75 31.31
N ASP A 47 7.58 1.07 32.61
CA ASP A 47 6.75 2.10 33.23
C ASP A 47 7.14 3.50 32.73
N VAL A 48 8.44 3.73 32.51
CA VAL A 48 8.97 4.99 31.99
C VAL A 48 8.52 5.18 30.54
N PHE A 49 8.75 4.17 29.70
CA PHE A 49 8.33 4.22 28.30
C PHE A 49 6.80 4.33 28.14
N SER A 50 6.02 3.69 29.03
CA SER A 50 4.55 3.80 29.02
C SER A 50 4.09 5.24 29.29
N LYS A 51 4.74 5.97 30.20
CA LYS A 51 4.43 7.39 30.46
C LYS A 51 4.71 8.25 29.23
N THR A 52 5.84 8.03 28.56
CA THR A 52 6.20 8.72 27.31
C THR A 52 5.17 8.46 26.21
N LEU A 53 4.74 7.20 26.04
CA LEU A 53 3.79 6.83 24.99
C LEU A 53 2.37 7.36 25.22
N ARG A 54 1.97 7.54 26.48
CA ARG A 54 0.67 8.10 26.88
C ARG A 54 0.63 9.64 26.86
N SER A 55 1.78 10.30 26.71
CA SER A 55 1.82 11.76 26.66
C SER A 55 1.24 12.26 25.34
N ASN A 56 0.23 13.13 25.42
CA ASN A 56 -0.38 13.77 24.26
C ASN A 56 0.29 15.11 23.87
N GLU A 57 1.28 15.59 24.64
CA GLU A 57 1.99 16.84 24.33
C GLU A 57 2.87 16.70 23.08
N LEU A 58 3.56 15.57 22.96
CA LEU A 58 4.35 15.22 21.77
C LEU A 58 4.23 13.72 21.51
N PRO A 59 3.41 13.29 20.53
CA PRO A 59 3.16 11.88 20.28
C PRO A 59 4.46 11.08 20.08
N ALA A 60 4.64 10.03 20.87
CA ALA A 60 5.80 9.13 20.77
C ALA A 60 5.58 7.98 19.77
N GLY A 61 4.34 7.80 19.30
CA GLY A 61 3.99 6.81 18.28
C GLY A 61 3.67 7.46 16.94
N SER A 62 4.00 6.77 15.85
CA SER A 62 3.51 7.10 14.50
C SER A 62 3.02 5.87 13.76
N VAL A 63 2.15 6.07 12.76
CA VAL A 63 1.59 5.02 11.90
C VAL A 63 1.84 5.38 10.45
N GLY A 64 2.49 4.50 9.71
CA GLY A 64 2.74 4.64 8.26
C GLY A 64 2.67 3.30 7.54
N THR A 65 2.81 3.27 6.22
CA THR A 65 2.70 2.03 5.41
C THR A 65 3.95 1.17 5.47
N THR A 66 5.07 1.75 5.88
CA THR A 66 6.37 1.11 6.05
C THR A 66 7.11 1.70 7.25
N PRO A 67 8.16 1.06 7.77
CA PRO A 67 9.00 1.64 8.83
C PRO A 67 9.57 3.02 8.48
N ILE A 68 9.92 3.25 7.21
CA ILE A 68 10.43 4.55 6.73
C ILE A 68 9.30 5.58 6.65
N ASP A 69 8.13 5.22 6.11
CA ASP A 69 6.99 6.14 6.06
C ASP A 69 6.55 6.57 7.48
N ALA A 70 6.51 5.61 8.41
CA ALA A 70 6.25 5.88 9.82
C ALA A 70 7.33 6.79 10.45
N LEU A 71 8.60 6.60 10.09
CA LEU A 71 9.71 7.45 10.58
C LEU A 71 9.65 8.86 9.99
N ILE A 72 9.39 9.01 8.69
CA ILE A 72 9.20 10.31 8.04
C ILE A 72 8.03 11.04 8.69
N THR A 73 6.92 10.33 8.92
CA THR A 73 5.75 10.85 9.64
C THR A 73 6.13 11.27 11.05
N PHE A 74 6.87 10.46 11.79
CA PHE A 74 7.31 10.81 13.14
C PHE A 74 8.15 12.09 13.16
N CYS A 75 9.08 12.24 12.21
CA CYS A 75 9.95 13.40 12.11
C CYS A 75 9.21 14.66 11.64
N SER A 76 8.32 14.56 10.65
CA SER A 76 7.61 15.71 10.07
C SER A 76 6.68 16.41 11.06
N PHE A 77 6.13 15.65 12.02
CA PHE A 77 5.34 16.20 13.12
C PHE A 77 6.18 16.88 14.21
N ARG A 78 7.50 16.69 14.19
CA ARG A 78 8.45 17.21 15.19
C ARG A 78 9.42 18.27 14.65
N SER A 79 9.49 18.44 13.33
CA SER A 79 10.29 19.48 12.68
C SER A 79 9.50 20.78 12.53
N ASP A 80 10.14 21.91 12.84
CA ASP A 80 9.70 23.20 12.29
C ASP A 80 9.80 23.13 10.77
N LYS A 81 8.74 23.52 10.06
CA LYS A 81 8.62 23.38 8.60
C LYS A 81 9.77 24.07 7.87
N GLU A 82 10.82 23.34 7.50
CA GLU A 82 11.77 23.80 6.48
C GLU A 82 11.16 23.56 5.10
N GLN A 83 10.95 24.68 4.40
CA GLN A 83 10.38 24.73 3.07
C GLN A 83 11.54 24.69 2.06
N ASN A 84 11.79 23.54 1.43
CA ASN A 84 12.66 23.51 0.26
C ASN A 84 12.31 22.36 -0.72
N ASP A 85 12.63 22.65 -1.98
CA ASP A 85 12.41 21.91 -3.23
C ASP A 85 11.07 22.14 -3.97
N GLY A 86 11.16 22.25 -5.29
CA GLY A 86 10.07 22.61 -6.20
C GLY A 86 8.89 21.64 -6.14
N VAL A 87 7.69 22.17 -6.41
CA VAL A 87 6.39 21.47 -6.29
C VAL A 87 6.36 20.14 -7.06
N GLU A 88 7.06 20.05 -8.18
CA GLU A 88 7.03 18.88 -9.06
C GLU A 88 7.91 17.72 -8.55
N GLY A 89 9.13 17.99 -8.09
CA GLY A 89 10.01 16.96 -7.51
C GLY A 89 9.43 16.34 -6.24
N GLN A 90 8.72 17.14 -5.42
CA GLN A 90 8.02 16.63 -4.24
C GLN A 90 6.82 15.73 -4.62
N ARG A 91 6.11 16.03 -5.72
CA ARG A 91 5.00 15.21 -6.21
C ARG A 91 5.50 13.89 -6.78
N GLU A 92 6.57 13.91 -7.58
CA GLU A 92 7.19 12.70 -8.13
C GLU A 92 7.74 11.79 -7.02
N ALA A 93 8.46 12.35 -6.05
CA ALA A 93 8.93 11.60 -4.89
C ALA A 93 7.77 10.99 -4.09
N LYS A 94 6.65 11.73 -3.95
CA LYS A 94 5.43 11.24 -3.31
C LYS A 94 4.76 10.10 -4.09
N ASP A 95 4.66 10.19 -5.42
CA ASP A 95 4.12 9.12 -6.27
C ASP A 95 5.00 7.85 -6.19
N ILE A 96 6.33 8.02 -6.18
CA ILE A 96 7.28 6.91 -5.97
C ILE A 96 7.11 6.30 -4.57
N SER A 97 6.96 7.12 -3.52
CA SER A 97 6.71 6.63 -2.16
C SER A 97 5.39 5.88 -2.04
N TYR A 98 4.36 6.30 -2.79
CA TYR A 98 3.05 5.65 -2.83
C TYR A 98 3.17 4.21 -3.34
N ASN A 99 4.04 3.97 -4.33
CA ASN A 99 4.32 2.63 -4.86
C ASN A 99 4.92 1.66 -3.83
N TRP A 100 5.45 2.16 -2.70
CA TRP A 100 5.99 1.34 -1.61
C TRP A 100 4.93 1.00 -0.55
N SER A 101 3.74 1.60 -0.63
CA SER A 101 2.61 1.32 0.26
C SER A 101 1.92 -0.02 -0.02
N PHE A 102 2.34 -0.71 -1.08
CA PHE A 102 1.75 -1.97 -1.52
C PHE A 102 2.75 -3.13 -1.42
N ASN A 103 2.24 -4.30 -1.04
CA ASN A 103 2.90 -5.58 -1.25
C ASN A 103 2.70 -6.02 -2.71
N ARG A 104 3.72 -6.67 -3.28
CA ARG A 104 3.73 -7.09 -4.68
C ARG A 104 3.84 -8.60 -4.75
N SER A 105 3.00 -9.24 -5.57
CA SER A 105 3.17 -10.64 -5.97
C SER A 105 3.34 -10.72 -7.49
N LYS A 106 4.13 -11.68 -7.95
CA LYS A 106 4.53 -11.77 -9.37
C LYS A 106 3.30 -11.94 -10.27
N GLY A 107 3.27 -11.16 -11.36
CA GLY A 107 2.21 -11.19 -12.36
C GLY A 107 2.16 -12.48 -13.17
N GLY A 108 3.33 -13.04 -13.45
CA GLY A 108 3.53 -14.10 -14.44
C GLY A 108 4.74 -13.76 -15.30
N ILE A 109 4.96 -14.56 -16.34
CA ILE A 109 5.99 -14.30 -17.35
C ILE A 109 5.28 -13.80 -18.61
N HIS A 110 5.86 -12.80 -19.26
CA HIS A 110 5.43 -12.35 -20.57
C HIS A 110 6.62 -12.30 -21.51
N TYR A 111 6.51 -12.91 -22.67
CA TYR A 111 7.56 -12.91 -23.67
C TYR A 111 7.41 -11.71 -24.60
N PHE A 112 8.52 -11.06 -24.93
CA PHE A 112 8.56 -9.94 -25.85
C PHE A 112 9.81 -10.00 -26.73
N ILE A 113 9.78 -9.35 -27.90
CA ILE A 113 10.94 -9.25 -28.78
C ILE A 113 11.74 -8.01 -28.38
N ALA A 114 13.04 -8.17 -28.14
CA ALA A 114 13.93 -7.08 -27.81
C ALA A 114 14.98 -6.92 -28.92
N GLY A 115 15.00 -5.76 -29.58
CA GLY A 115 15.97 -5.43 -30.62
C GLY A 115 16.13 -3.92 -30.78
N GLU A 116 17.38 -3.47 -30.78
CA GLU A 116 17.80 -2.16 -31.26
C GLU A 116 18.63 -2.40 -32.52
N GLU A 117 18.37 -1.67 -33.59
CA GLU A 117 19.27 -1.63 -34.75
C GLU A 117 20.62 -1.01 -34.36
N GLU A 118 21.67 -1.19 -35.18
CA GLU A 118 23.01 -0.61 -34.93
C GLU A 118 23.00 0.92 -34.74
N GLN A 119 21.92 1.59 -35.15
CA GLN A 119 21.70 3.04 -34.99
C GLN A 119 20.88 3.41 -33.74
N GLY A 120 20.57 2.46 -32.86
CA GLY A 120 19.78 2.69 -31.63
C GLY A 120 18.27 2.85 -31.86
N GLN A 121 17.76 2.44 -33.02
CA GLN A 121 16.32 2.50 -33.33
C GLN A 121 15.62 1.17 -32.96
N PRO A 122 14.43 1.19 -32.34
CA PRO A 122 13.68 -0.02 -32.03
C PRO A 122 13.30 -0.79 -33.31
N THR A 123 13.61 -2.08 -33.39
CA THR A 123 13.37 -2.90 -34.59
C THR A 123 11.89 -3.30 -34.71
N LYS A 124 11.30 -3.16 -35.91
CA LYS A 124 9.96 -3.66 -36.22
C LYS A 124 9.97 -5.20 -36.38
N PRO A 125 9.14 -5.96 -35.63
CA PRO A 125 9.12 -7.43 -35.73
C PRO A 125 8.53 -7.96 -37.04
N GLU A 126 9.04 -9.11 -37.51
CA GLU A 126 8.50 -9.85 -38.66
C GLU A 126 7.13 -10.51 -38.33
N PRO A 127 6.19 -10.62 -39.30
CA PRO A 127 4.85 -11.18 -39.05
C PRO A 127 4.86 -12.60 -38.45
N GLY A 128 5.73 -13.48 -38.94
CA GLY A 128 5.85 -14.85 -38.41
C GLY A 128 6.36 -14.89 -36.97
N SER A 129 7.21 -13.94 -36.58
CA SER A 129 7.66 -13.76 -35.21
C SER A 129 6.53 -13.27 -34.30
N ILE A 130 5.67 -12.39 -34.80
CA ILE A 130 4.49 -11.91 -34.06
C ILE A 130 3.53 -13.06 -33.75
N ASP A 131 3.23 -13.92 -34.73
CA ASP A 131 2.32 -15.05 -34.56
C ASP A 131 2.88 -16.11 -33.61
N ALA A 132 4.17 -16.44 -33.74
CA ALA A 132 4.85 -17.37 -32.84
C ALA A 132 4.91 -16.81 -31.41
N LEU A 133 5.21 -15.52 -31.24
CA LEU A 133 5.24 -14.86 -29.93
C LEU A 133 3.85 -14.84 -29.28
N ARG A 134 2.81 -14.57 -30.06
CA ARG A 134 1.42 -14.59 -29.60
C ARG A 134 1.05 -15.96 -29.05
N THR A 135 1.31 -17.01 -29.84
CA THR A 135 1.05 -18.40 -29.44
C THR A 135 1.79 -18.77 -28.16
N LEU A 136 3.08 -18.39 -28.06
CA LEU A 136 3.90 -18.61 -26.86
C LEU A 136 3.29 -17.92 -25.62
N ASN A 137 2.85 -16.66 -25.77
CA ASN A 137 2.25 -15.89 -24.69
C ASN A 137 0.85 -16.40 -24.27
N GLU A 138 0.06 -16.95 -25.19
CA GLU A 138 -1.21 -17.61 -24.86
C GLU A 138 -0.99 -18.82 -23.95
N HIS A 139 0.02 -19.65 -24.28
CA HIS A 139 0.38 -20.81 -23.47
C HIS A 139 0.92 -20.38 -22.10
N GLN A 140 1.79 -19.37 -22.07
CA GLN A 140 2.37 -18.83 -20.84
C GLN A 140 1.30 -18.23 -19.92
N SER A 141 0.35 -17.48 -20.47
CA SER A 141 -0.77 -16.89 -19.72
C SER A 141 -1.64 -17.95 -19.05
N LEU A 142 -1.95 -19.04 -19.76
CA LEU A 142 -2.71 -20.16 -19.18
C LEU A 142 -1.87 -20.93 -18.14
N LEU A 143 -0.57 -21.13 -18.38
CA LEU A 143 0.34 -21.76 -17.41
C LEU A 143 0.37 -20.98 -16.09
N ASP A 144 0.52 -19.66 -16.15
CA ASP A 144 0.53 -18.80 -14.97
C ASP A 144 -0.82 -18.79 -14.25
N ALA A 145 -1.92 -18.87 -15.00
CA ALA A 145 -3.26 -19.02 -14.42
C ALA A 145 -3.43 -20.38 -13.70
N CYS A 146 -2.95 -21.48 -14.30
CA CYS A 146 -2.96 -22.80 -13.68
C CYS A 146 -2.10 -22.85 -12.41
N ARG A 147 -0.90 -22.26 -12.43
CA ARG A 147 -0.04 -22.15 -11.25
C ARG A 147 -0.72 -21.40 -10.11
N LYS A 148 -1.30 -20.24 -10.38
CA LYS A 148 -2.06 -19.47 -9.37
C LYS A 148 -3.28 -20.23 -8.86
N GLY A 149 -4.01 -20.89 -9.75
CA GLY A 149 -5.12 -21.76 -9.34
C GLY A 149 -4.66 -22.86 -8.40
N ALA A 150 -3.50 -23.48 -8.68
CA ALA A 150 -2.92 -24.53 -7.85
C ALA A 150 -2.41 -24.05 -6.49
N GLU A 151 -2.03 -22.77 -6.35
CA GLU A 151 -1.58 -22.21 -5.06
C GLU A 151 -2.70 -22.14 -4.01
N GLN A 152 -3.97 -22.02 -4.42
CA GLN A 152 -5.11 -21.89 -3.51
C GLN A 152 -5.53 -23.23 -2.87
N TYR A 153 -5.57 -24.32 -3.65
CA TYR A 153 -6.12 -25.60 -3.18
C TYR A 153 -5.38 -26.25 -2.00
N PRO A 154 -4.04 -26.14 -1.85
CA PRO A 154 -3.34 -26.58 -0.65
C PRO A 154 -3.84 -25.88 0.62
N TRP A 155 -4.11 -24.57 0.53
CA TRP A 155 -4.71 -23.83 1.64
C TRP A 155 -6.17 -24.23 1.82
N ASP A 156 -6.95 -24.44 0.75
CA ASP A 156 -8.33 -24.91 0.87
C ASP A 156 -8.41 -26.28 1.56
N MET A 157 -7.50 -27.21 1.25
CA MET A 157 -7.37 -28.49 1.93
C MET A 157 -7.11 -28.31 3.43
N PHE A 158 -6.19 -27.41 3.78
CA PHE A 158 -5.92 -27.06 5.18
C PHE A 158 -7.12 -26.41 5.85
N SER A 159 -7.80 -25.48 5.18
CA SER A 159 -8.96 -24.76 5.68
C SER A 159 -10.12 -25.72 5.98
N LEU A 160 -10.31 -26.72 5.13
CA LEU A 160 -11.34 -27.73 5.27
C LEU A 160 -11.00 -28.67 6.43
N TRP A 161 -9.74 -29.08 6.55
CA TRP A 161 -9.25 -29.83 7.71
C TRP A 161 -9.45 -29.04 9.01
N TRP A 162 -9.09 -27.75 9.03
CA TRP A 162 -9.24 -26.87 10.18
C TRP A 162 -10.70 -26.75 10.62
N LYS A 163 -11.61 -26.48 9.67
CA LYS A 163 -13.06 -26.46 9.93
C LYS A 163 -13.57 -27.79 10.48
N TYR A 164 -13.06 -28.91 9.97
CA TYR A 164 -13.45 -30.23 10.45
C TYR A 164 -13.01 -30.46 11.91
N VAL A 165 -11.76 -30.13 12.27
CA VAL A 165 -11.21 -30.43 13.61
C VAL A 165 -11.63 -29.44 14.70
N THR A 166 -12.00 -28.21 14.33
CA THR A 166 -12.43 -27.17 15.28
C THR A 166 -13.85 -27.37 15.77
N ASP A 167 -14.70 -28.08 15.03
CA ASP A 167 -15.98 -28.58 15.53
C ASP A 167 -15.87 -30.06 15.88
N VAL A 168 -15.80 -30.34 17.18
CA VAL A 168 -15.62 -31.68 17.72
C VAL A 168 -16.79 -32.62 17.39
N THR A 169 -17.97 -32.08 17.07
CA THR A 169 -19.16 -32.88 16.75
C THR A 169 -19.07 -33.56 15.39
N ASN A 170 -18.27 -33.00 14.47
CA ASN A 170 -18.06 -33.56 13.13
C ASN A 170 -17.51 -34.99 13.16
N LYS A 171 -16.69 -35.32 14.17
CA LYS A 171 -15.98 -36.61 14.24
C LYS A 171 -16.91 -37.81 14.41
N THR A 172 -18.11 -37.58 14.91
CA THR A 172 -19.08 -38.63 15.25
C THR A 172 -20.26 -38.71 14.29
N ASP A 173 -20.35 -37.81 13.31
CA ASP A 173 -21.47 -37.71 12.37
C ASP A 173 -21.08 -38.25 11.00
N ASP A 174 -21.64 -39.41 10.62
CA ASP A 174 -21.36 -40.08 9.35
C ASP A 174 -21.82 -39.27 8.13
N TYR A 175 -22.92 -38.51 8.24
CA TYR A 175 -23.41 -37.66 7.15
C TYR A 175 -22.45 -36.51 6.90
N VAL A 176 -21.98 -35.86 7.97
CA VAL A 176 -20.97 -34.80 7.90
C VAL A 176 -19.66 -35.35 7.34
N ASN A 177 -19.19 -36.50 7.82
CA ASN A 177 -17.99 -37.17 7.29
C ASN A 177 -18.07 -37.38 5.77
N HIS A 178 -19.22 -37.86 5.26
CA HIS A 178 -19.41 -38.09 3.83
C HIS A 178 -19.41 -36.78 3.02
N GLN A 179 -19.92 -35.66 3.57
CA GLN A 179 -19.82 -34.35 2.92
C GLN A 179 -18.38 -33.85 2.86
N TYR A 180 -17.63 -33.96 3.96
CA TYR A 180 -16.21 -33.58 3.99
C TYR A 180 -15.38 -34.45 3.05
N GLN A 181 -15.64 -35.75 2.99
CA GLN A 181 -14.96 -36.67 2.07
C GLN A 181 -15.15 -36.24 0.61
N ALA A 182 -16.37 -35.85 0.22
CA ALA A 182 -16.64 -35.35 -1.13
C ALA A 182 -15.87 -34.05 -1.41
N LYS A 183 -15.88 -33.10 -0.47
CA LYS A 183 -15.13 -31.82 -0.60
C LYS A 183 -13.62 -32.05 -0.69
N VAL A 184 -13.05 -32.91 0.16
CA VAL A 184 -11.63 -33.30 0.14
C VAL A 184 -11.27 -33.92 -1.21
N LYS A 185 -12.12 -34.83 -1.73
CA LYS A 185 -11.91 -35.44 -3.04
C LYS A 185 -11.91 -34.39 -4.16
N THR A 186 -12.86 -33.46 -4.16
CA THR A 186 -12.93 -32.38 -5.15
C THR A 186 -11.66 -31.53 -5.16
N ILE A 187 -11.19 -31.09 -3.99
CA ILE A 187 -9.96 -30.30 -3.85
C ILE A 187 -8.75 -31.11 -4.35
N SER A 188 -8.65 -32.37 -3.92
CA SER A 188 -7.57 -33.27 -4.29
C SER A 188 -7.50 -33.52 -5.80
N ASP A 189 -8.64 -33.76 -6.44
CA ASP A 189 -8.75 -34.02 -7.87
C ASP A 189 -8.41 -32.76 -8.67
N ARG A 190 -8.97 -31.59 -8.31
CA ARG A 190 -8.67 -30.32 -9.00
C ARG A 190 -7.21 -29.90 -8.89
N LEU A 191 -6.60 -30.07 -7.72
CA LEU A 191 -5.17 -29.82 -7.56
C LEU A 191 -4.34 -30.76 -8.43
N GLY A 192 -4.73 -32.04 -8.52
CA GLY A 192 -4.09 -33.01 -9.42
C GLY A 192 -4.19 -32.61 -10.90
N GLU A 193 -5.38 -32.25 -11.35
CA GLU A 193 -5.63 -31.80 -12.73
C GLU A 193 -4.85 -30.53 -13.08
N LEU A 194 -4.80 -29.55 -12.16
CA LEU A 194 -4.03 -28.33 -12.36
C LEU A 194 -2.54 -28.61 -12.47
N ASN A 195 -1.98 -29.43 -11.57
CA ASN A 195 -0.56 -29.79 -11.62
C ASN A 195 -0.21 -30.52 -12.91
N MET A 196 -1.04 -31.46 -13.36
CA MET A 196 -0.86 -32.11 -14.66
C MET A 196 -0.89 -31.11 -15.82
N ARG A 197 -1.82 -30.12 -15.78
CA ARG A 197 -1.89 -29.08 -16.83
C ARG A 197 -0.68 -28.15 -16.79
N VAL A 198 -0.16 -27.83 -15.60
CA VAL A 198 1.09 -27.08 -15.43
C VAL A 198 2.25 -27.81 -16.11
N ASP A 199 2.42 -29.11 -15.84
CA ASP A 199 3.50 -29.91 -16.43
C ASP A 199 3.40 -29.97 -17.96
N ILE A 200 2.19 -30.17 -18.50
CA ILE A 200 1.95 -30.21 -19.96
C ILE A 200 2.28 -28.87 -20.62
N LEU A 201 1.82 -27.76 -20.06
CA LEU A 201 2.04 -26.43 -20.63
C LEU A 201 3.50 -26.00 -20.53
N ASP A 202 4.15 -26.28 -19.40
CA ASP A 202 5.56 -25.96 -19.18
C ASP A 202 6.48 -26.73 -20.16
N ALA A 203 6.20 -28.03 -20.37
CA ALA A 203 6.88 -28.83 -21.38
C ALA A 203 6.65 -28.28 -22.80
N LYS A 204 5.42 -27.88 -23.13
CA LYS A 204 5.09 -27.33 -24.45
C LYS A 204 5.79 -25.99 -24.71
N ILE A 205 5.81 -25.10 -23.72
CA ILE A 205 6.51 -23.81 -23.79
C ILE A 205 8.01 -24.03 -23.95
N THR A 206 8.59 -24.99 -23.24
CA THR A 206 10.01 -25.33 -23.37
C THR A 206 10.35 -25.75 -24.80
N VAL A 207 9.57 -26.66 -25.39
CA VAL A 207 9.74 -27.07 -26.80
C VAL A 207 9.56 -25.90 -27.76
N MET A 208 8.51 -25.09 -27.61
CA MET A 208 8.28 -23.91 -28.47
C MET A 208 9.46 -22.94 -28.45
N LYS A 209 10.06 -22.73 -27.28
CA LYS A 209 11.24 -21.87 -27.14
C LYS A 209 12.46 -22.49 -27.80
N GLU A 210 12.75 -23.76 -27.55
CA GLU A 210 13.91 -24.45 -28.14
C GLU A 210 13.85 -24.43 -29.68
N GLU A 211 12.69 -24.77 -30.26
CA GLU A 211 12.49 -24.77 -31.70
C GLU A 211 12.49 -23.35 -32.30
N GLY A 212 11.83 -22.40 -31.64
CA GLY A 212 11.69 -21.04 -32.15
C GLY A 212 12.94 -20.17 -31.96
N GLN A 213 13.79 -20.46 -30.97
CA GLN A 213 15.03 -19.71 -30.69
C GLN A 213 16.25 -20.26 -31.45
N ALA A 214 16.08 -21.35 -32.21
CA ALA A 214 17.11 -21.84 -33.12
C ALA A 214 17.52 -20.76 -34.15
N GLU A 215 18.71 -20.92 -34.75
CA GLU A 215 19.22 -19.97 -35.75
C GLU A 215 18.23 -19.84 -36.93
N GLY A 216 17.78 -18.60 -37.20
CA GLY A 216 16.76 -18.33 -38.23
C GLY A 216 15.32 -18.64 -37.81
N GLY A 217 15.09 -19.04 -36.55
CA GLY A 217 13.77 -19.33 -36.00
C GLY A 217 12.96 -18.06 -35.65
N PRO A 218 11.61 -18.15 -35.62
CA PRO A 218 10.74 -16.99 -35.44
C PRO A 218 10.82 -16.34 -34.04
N LEU A 219 11.44 -16.98 -33.05
CA LEU A 219 11.58 -16.48 -31.66
C LEU A 219 13.02 -16.11 -31.28
N GLN A 220 13.95 -16.02 -32.23
CA GLN A 220 15.39 -15.77 -31.96
C GLN A 220 15.66 -14.51 -31.11
N GLY A 221 14.88 -13.44 -31.28
CA GLY A 221 15.00 -12.18 -30.52
C GLY A 221 14.16 -12.09 -29.25
N VAL A 222 13.52 -13.18 -28.82
CA VAL A 222 12.57 -13.17 -27.69
C VAL A 222 13.29 -13.22 -26.36
N LYS A 223 12.90 -12.30 -25.47
CA LYS A 223 13.32 -12.23 -24.06
C LYS A 223 12.12 -12.45 -23.15
N ASN A 224 12.40 -12.86 -21.91
CA ASN A 224 11.40 -12.96 -20.86
C ASN A 224 11.27 -11.63 -20.09
N GLY A 225 10.05 -11.13 -20.03
CA GLY A 225 9.62 -10.07 -19.14
C GLY A 225 8.82 -10.65 -17.97
N THR A 226 8.54 -9.79 -16.99
CA THR A 226 7.59 -10.11 -15.91
C THR A 226 6.30 -9.37 -16.20
N ASP A 227 5.18 -10.09 -16.17
CA ASP A 227 3.86 -9.46 -16.23
C ASP A 227 3.66 -8.50 -15.06
N PRO A 228 2.79 -7.47 -15.19
CA PRO A 228 2.50 -6.55 -14.10
C PRO A 228 2.20 -7.27 -12.79
N PHE A 229 2.91 -6.89 -11.72
CA PHE A 229 2.68 -7.45 -10.39
C PHE A 229 1.23 -7.26 -9.96
N PHE A 230 0.69 -8.22 -9.19
CA PHE A 230 -0.49 -7.94 -8.38
C PHE A 230 -0.08 -7.15 -7.16
N TYR A 231 -0.99 -6.28 -6.72
CA TYR A 231 -0.78 -5.42 -5.58
C TYR A 231 -1.85 -5.69 -4.53
N ARG A 232 -1.42 -5.71 -3.27
CA ARG A 232 -2.29 -5.61 -2.12
C ARG A 232 -1.76 -4.50 -1.20
N ALA A 233 -2.64 -3.77 -0.53
CA ALA A 233 -2.21 -2.80 0.48
C ALA A 233 -1.35 -3.50 1.54
N ARG A 234 -0.38 -2.77 2.11
CA ARG A 234 0.37 -3.25 3.27
C ARG A 234 -0.45 -3.04 4.53
N ASP A 235 -0.27 -3.91 5.50
CA ASP A 235 -0.74 -3.63 6.85
C ASP A 235 -0.04 -2.37 7.39
N PRO A 236 -0.72 -1.54 8.21
CA PRO A 236 -0.11 -0.39 8.86
C PRO A 236 1.11 -0.80 9.69
N THR A 237 2.12 0.05 9.69
CA THR A 237 3.32 -0.09 10.53
C THR A 237 3.28 0.96 11.60
N VAL A 238 3.26 0.52 12.86
CA VAL A 238 3.42 1.40 14.02
C VAL A 238 4.90 1.55 14.30
N LEU A 239 5.35 2.79 14.54
CA LEU A 239 6.67 3.11 15.03
C LEU A 239 6.56 3.75 16.42
N LEU A 240 7.47 3.37 17.30
CA LEU A 240 7.64 3.94 18.63
C LEU A 240 9.00 4.63 18.69
N GLY A 241 8.99 5.93 18.97
CA GLY A 241 10.20 6.73 19.17
C GLY A 241 10.52 6.92 20.64
N GLY A 242 11.82 6.91 20.96
CA GLY A 242 12.30 7.07 22.34
C GLY A 242 12.12 5.80 23.19
N VAL A 243 11.97 4.64 22.55
CA VAL A 243 11.97 3.33 23.20
C VAL A 243 13.20 2.57 22.72
N ASP A 244 14.04 2.16 23.66
CA ASP A 244 15.28 1.46 23.34
C ASP A 244 14.97 0.06 22.80
N SER A 245 15.78 -0.34 21.82
CA SER A 245 15.53 -1.56 21.06
C SER A 245 15.72 -2.85 21.86
N GLY A 246 16.65 -2.83 22.84
CA GLY A 246 17.11 -4.04 23.53
C GLY A 246 17.92 -5.00 22.65
N TRP A 247 17.75 -4.97 21.32
CA TRP A 247 18.55 -5.73 20.37
C TRP A 247 20.01 -5.22 20.32
N PRO A 248 21.01 -6.12 20.28
CA PRO A 248 22.41 -5.73 20.09
C PRO A 248 22.62 -4.96 18.77
N ILE A 249 23.58 -4.03 18.77
CA ILE A 249 23.93 -3.23 17.58
C ILE A 249 24.48 -4.08 16.41
N ASP A 250 25.03 -5.24 16.73
CA ASP A 250 25.64 -6.23 15.84
C ASP A 250 24.73 -7.46 15.60
N PHE A 251 23.42 -7.37 15.90
CA PHE A 251 22.52 -8.53 15.79
C PHE A 251 22.41 -9.13 14.36
N ASN A 252 22.76 -8.36 13.32
CA ASN A 252 22.81 -8.79 11.93
C ASN A 252 24.17 -9.38 11.51
N ASP A 253 25.19 -9.25 12.35
CA ASP A 253 26.52 -9.79 12.06
C ASP A 253 26.51 -11.31 12.23
N SER A 254 27.49 -11.97 11.62
CA SER A 254 27.65 -13.42 11.77
C SER A 254 27.79 -13.76 13.26
N VAL A 255 26.90 -14.63 13.75
CA VAL A 255 26.92 -15.11 15.14
C VAL A 255 28.23 -15.86 15.37
N ASN A 256 29.04 -15.36 16.30
CA ASN A 256 30.29 -16.01 16.69
C ASN A 256 29.98 -17.29 17.48
N VAL A 257 30.29 -18.45 16.92
CA VAL A 257 30.10 -19.75 17.59
C VAL A 257 31.42 -20.22 18.18
N ARG A 258 31.37 -20.71 19.43
CA ARG A 258 32.51 -21.38 20.07
C ARG A 258 32.51 -22.86 19.72
N ILE A 259 33.65 -23.38 19.27
CA ILE A 259 33.85 -24.83 19.13
C ILE A 259 34.23 -25.47 20.48
N PRO A 260 34.02 -26.78 20.68
CA PRO A 260 34.28 -27.44 21.97
C PRO A 260 35.65 -27.14 22.61
N PRO A 261 36.78 -27.02 21.87
CA PRO A 261 38.07 -26.66 22.47
C PRO A 261 38.19 -25.21 22.98
N GLN A 262 37.37 -24.30 22.46
CA GLN A 262 37.33 -22.89 22.88
C GLN A 262 36.47 -22.66 24.14
N THR A 263 35.78 -23.71 24.60
CA THR A 263 34.97 -23.64 25.82
C THR A 263 35.87 -23.54 27.05
N VAL A 264 35.39 -22.78 28.05
CA VAL A 264 36.16 -22.54 29.27
C VAL A 264 36.24 -23.83 30.09
N SER A 265 37.45 -24.20 30.51
CA SER A 265 37.64 -25.32 31.44
C SER A 265 37.36 -24.88 32.89
N PRO A 266 36.66 -25.70 33.68
CA PRO A 266 36.03 -25.29 34.94
C PRO A 266 37.03 -24.98 36.07
N SER A 267 36.68 -24.05 36.95
CA SER A 267 37.42 -23.78 38.20
C SER A 267 36.60 -23.91 39.50
N THR A 268 35.26 -24.04 39.45
CA THR A 268 34.40 -24.09 40.65
C THR A 268 33.23 -25.08 40.55
N THR A 269 32.73 -25.51 41.72
CA THR A 269 31.58 -26.40 41.91
C THR A 269 30.26 -25.66 41.60
N ILE A 270 29.36 -26.31 40.86
CA ILE A 270 28.04 -25.75 40.49
C ILE A 270 27.15 -25.64 41.75
N PRO A 271 26.38 -24.56 41.93
CA PRO A 271 25.37 -24.46 42.99
C PRO A 271 24.40 -25.66 43.00
N SER A 272 24.02 -26.14 44.19
CA SER A 272 23.20 -27.34 44.37
C SER A 272 21.80 -27.23 43.75
N ASN A 273 21.26 -26.03 43.60
CA ASN A 273 19.96 -25.78 42.95
C ASN A 273 19.98 -25.96 41.42
N LEU A 274 21.15 -26.07 40.79
CA LEU A 274 21.29 -26.29 39.34
C LEU A 274 21.65 -27.74 38.99
N SER A 275 21.87 -28.61 39.97
CA SER A 275 22.31 -30.00 39.72
C SER A 275 21.30 -30.81 38.93
N ASP A 276 20.01 -30.62 39.19
CA ASP A 276 18.93 -31.40 38.57
C ASP A 276 18.75 -31.05 37.09
N LEU A 277 18.86 -29.77 36.75
CA LEU A 277 18.86 -29.31 35.35
C LEU A 277 20.05 -29.87 34.59
N VAL A 278 21.24 -29.87 35.21
CA VAL A 278 22.46 -30.41 34.61
C VAL A 278 22.33 -31.92 34.34
N ALA A 279 21.78 -32.67 35.30
CA ALA A 279 21.51 -34.09 35.14
C ALA A 279 20.47 -34.36 34.03
N LEU A 280 19.42 -33.54 33.96
CA LEU A 280 18.40 -33.64 32.91
C LEU A 280 18.99 -33.40 31.52
N ILE A 281 19.80 -32.36 31.35
CA ILE A 281 20.49 -32.05 30.08
C ILE A 281 21.41 -33.20 29.69
N ALA A 282 22.24 -33.71 30.62
CA ALA A 282 23.12 -34.83 30.36
C ALA A 282 22.35 -36.11 29.91
N SER A 283 21.16 -36.33 30.46
CA SER A 283 20.30 -37.48 30.09
C SER A 283 19.72 -37.36 28.68
N LYS A 284 19.42 -36.14 28.22
CA LYS A 284 18.83 -35.88 26.89
C LYS A 284 19.89 -35.69 25.81
N PHE A 285 21.11 -35.31 26.19
CA PHE A 285 22.24 -35.06 25.30
C PHE A 285 23.48 -35.89 25.72
N PRO A 286 23.43 -37.23 25.64
CA PRO A 286 24.56 -38.07 26.04
C PRO A 286 25.79 -37.76 25.18
N GLY A 287 26.91 -37.44 25.83
CA GLY A 287 28.20 -37.13 25.19
C GLY A 287 28.59 -35.64 25.13
N GLN A 288 27.72 -34.71 25.54
CA GLN A 288 28.09 -33.30 25.71
C GLN A 288 28.57 -33.00 27.14
N LYS A 289 29.63 -32.19 27.28
CA LYS A 289 30.10 -31.71 28.59
C LYS A 289 29.02 -30.81 29.22
N THR A 290 28.70 -31.05 30.49
CA THR A 290 27.67 -30.35 31.28
C THR A 290 27.95 -28.85 31.47
N LEU A 291 26.90 -28.07 31.79
CA LEU A 291 26.98 -26.64 32.15
C LEU A 291 27.95 -26.42 33.31
N LYS A 292 28.86 -25.44 33.22
CA LYS A 292 29.86 -25.11 34.27
C LYS A 292 30.17 -23.60 34.27
N ASN A 293 30.51 -23.04 35.43
CA ASN A 293 30.83 -21.61 35.61
C ASN A 293 32.28 -21.29 35.17
N ALA A 294 32.47 -20.10 34.60
CA ALA A 294 33.77 -19.52 34.27
C ALA A 294 34.00 -18.25 35.12
N ALA A 295 35.10 -18.18 35.87
CA ALA A 295 35.49 -16.99 36.62
C ALA A 295 37.02 -16.80 36.51
N GLY A 296 37.46 -15.56 36.27
CA GLY A 296 38.87 -15.16 36.16
C GLY A 296 39.42 -15.11 34.73
N ASP A 297 40.67 -14.66 34.58
CA ASP A 297 41.35 -14.54 33.27
C ASP A 297 41.36 -15.87 32.51
N LEU A 298 41.06 -15.81 31.21
CA LEU A 298 40.92 -17.00 30.38
C LEU A 298 42.28 -17.59 29.97
N PRO A 299 42.46 -18.92 30.04
CA PRO A 299 43.59 -19.60 29.43
C PRO A 299 43.69 -19.33 27.92
N VAL A 300 44.92 -19.37 27.37
CA VAL A 300 45.18 -19.21 25.94
C VAL A 300 44.33 -20.17 25.10
N GLY A 301 43.58 -19.64 24.13
CA GLY A 301 42.70 -20.40 23.23
C GLY A 301 41.26 -20.60 23.73
N GLN A 302 40.93 -20.18 24.96
CA GLN A 302 39.56 -20.17 25.48
C GLN A 302 38.91 -18.79 25.31
N VAL A 303 37.60 -18.77 25.12
CA VAL A 303 36.81 -17.53 24.96
C VAL A 303 35.55 -17.54 25.82
N TYR A 304 35.24 -16.37 26.38
CA TYR A 304 34.00 -16.15 27.11
C TYR A 304 32.79 -16.43 26.21
N PRO A 305 31.62 -16.74 26.80
CA PRO A 305 30.36 -16.83 26.05
C PRO A 305 30.14 -15.59 25.18
N GLN A 306 29.45 -15.79 24.06
CA GLN A 306 29.00 -14.69 23.21
C GLN A 306 28.19 -13.70 24.08
N PHE A 307 28.43 -12.39 23.88
CA PHE A 307 27.85 -11.25 24.63
C PHE A 307 28.50 -10.85 25.96
N HIS A 308 29.61 -11.47 26.37
CA HIS A 308 30.43 -10.94 27.48
C HIS A 308 31.38 -9.83 27.03
N ASP A 309 30.83 -8.68 26.64
CA ASP A 309 31.58 -7.49 26.18
C ASP A 309 30.77 -6.19 26.42
N LYS A 310 31.36 -5.04 26.05
CA LYS A 310 30.77 -3.69 26.21
C LYS A 310 30.10 -3.13 24.95
N LEU A 311 29.61 -3.98 24.04
CA LEU A 311 28.90 -3.55 22.83
C LEU A 311 27.38 -3.38 23.08
N SER A 312 27.01 -2.83 24.25
CA SER A 312 25.62 -2.62 24.65
C SER A 312 24.88 -1.68 23.69
N PRO A 313 23.55 -1.85 23.46
CA PRO A 313 22.76 -0.91 22.68
C PRO A 313 22.44 0.41 23.41
N THR A 314 22.91 0.61 24.65
CA THR A 314 22.72 1.88 25.37
C THR A 314 23.54 2.99 24.72
N SER A 315 23.00 4.22 24.69
CA SER A 315 23.57 5.38 23.99
C SER A 315 24.99 5.78 24.43
N ASP A 316 25.50 5.21 25.52
CA ASP A 316 26.79 5.48 26.12
C ASP A 316 27.79 4.31 26.06
N ASN A 317 27.39 3.13 25.54
CA ASN A 317 28.19 1.89 25.52
C ASN A 317 28.89 1.55 26.86
N SER A 318 28.36 2.03 27.99
CA SER A 318 29.04 1.94 29.29
C SER A 318 28.82 0.59 29.96
N LEU A 319 27.70 -0.08 29.63
CA LEU A 319 27.26 -1.34 30.21
C LEU A 319 27.76 -2.55 29.42
N TRP A 320 27.92 -3.67 30.14
CA TRP A 320 28.14 -4.97 29.51
C TRP A 320 26.83 -5.50 28.92
N ARG A 321 26.88 -6.20 27.78
CA ARG A 321 25.68 -6.80 27.19
C ARG A 321 25.03 -7.89 28.06
N ASP A 322 25.81 -8.52 28.93
CA ASP A 322 25.35 -9.60 29.80
C ASP A 322 25.38 -9.27 31.30
N ARG A 323 25.89 -8.09 31.72
CA ARG A 323 25.81 -7.60 33.11
C ARG A 323 24.93 -6.37 33.20
N TRP A 324 23.93 -6.45 34.06
CA TRP A 324 22.94 -5.38 34.21
C TRP A 324 23.22 -4.44 35.37
N GLU A 325 24.33 -4.63 36.11
CA GLU A 325 24.81 -3.71 37.16
C GLU A 325 23.69 -3.31 38.14
N ASP A 326 22.92 -4.30 38.62
CA ASP A 326 21.75 -4.16 39.52
C ASP A 326 20.53 -3.42 38.92
N LEU A 327 20.50 -3.22 37.60
CA LEU A 327 19.35 -2.65 36.88
C LEU A 327 18.37 -3.74 36.40
N GLN A 328 17.14 -3.31 36.05
CA GLN A 328 16.17 -4.18 35.39
C GLN A 328 16.45 -4.27 33.89
N PRO A 329 16.49 -5.49 33.32
CA PRO A 329 16.76 -5.66 31.91
C PRO A 329 15.57 -5.26 31.03
N TRP A 330 15.83 -4.73 29.84
CA TRP A 330 14.79 -4.35 28.86
C TRP A 330 15.10 -4.96 27.50
N PHE A 331 14.19 -5.78 26.99
CA PHE A 331 14.31 -6.41 25.67
C PHE A 331 12.93 -6.61 25.04
N PRO A 332 12.37 -5.61 24.33
CA PRO A 332 11.07 -5.71 23.72
C PRO A 332 11.07 -6.79 22.63
N LEU A 333 10.16 -7.76 22.75
CA LEU A 333 10.10 -8.92 21.85
C LEU A 333 8.98 -8.79 20.82
N TYR A 334 7.78 -8.51 21.30
CA TYR A 334 6.59 -8.45 20.47
C TYR A 334 5.61 -7.39 20.97
N ALA A 335 4.82 -6.86 20.05
CA ALA A 335 3.66 -6.06 20.34
C ALA A 335 2.39 -6.91 20.21
N GLU A 336 1.50 -6.78 21.19
CA GLU A 336 0.09 -7.16 21.06
C GLU A 336 -0.70 -5.94 20.64
N TRP A 337 -1.53 -6.08 19.63
CA TRP A 337 -2.38 -4.99 19.15
C TRP A 337 -3.83 -5.47 19.05
N GLU A 338 -4.74 -4.53 19.26
CA GLU A 338 -6.17 -4.68 19.04
C GLU A 338 -6.70 -3.38 18.42
N ILE A 339 -7.46 -3.53 17.35
CA ILE A 339 -8.07 -2.45 16.59
C ILE A 339 -9.56 -2.75 16.49
N GLU A 340 -10.38 -1.78 16.86
CA GLU A 340 -11.78 -1.73 16.47
C GLU A 340 -11.87 -1.23 15.03
N TYR A 341 -12.33 -2.11 14.16
CA TYR A 341 -12.65 -1.88 12.78
C TYR A 341 -14.12 -1.49 12.66
N THR A 342 -14.44 -0.39 11.97
CA THR A 342 -15.83 -0.04 11.61
C THR A 342 -15.98 -0.02 10.09
N HIS A 343 -17.02 -0.68 9.58
CA HIS A 343 -17.28 -0.69 8.14
C HIS A 343 -17.88 0.63 7.67
N VAL A 344 -17.29 1.22 6.63
CA VAL A 344 -17.89 2.35 5.92
C VAL A 344 -18.41 1.84 4.58
N PRO A 345 -19.74 1.89 4.30
CA PRO A 345 -20.31 1.44 3.05
C PRO A 345 -19.63 2.04 1.82
N PHE A 346 -19.32 1.20 0.82
CA PHE A 346 -18.58 1.63 -0.40
C PHE A 346 -19.27 2.80 -1.13
N GLN A 347 -20.60 2.86 -1.12
CA GLN A 347 -21.40 3.93 -1.73
C GLN A 347 -21.13 5.35 -1.17
N PHE A 348 -20.49 5.47 0.00
CA PHE A 348 -20.07 6.76 0.54
C PHE A 348 -18.72 7.23 -0.01
N TRP A 349 -17.96 6.34 -0.65
CA TRP A 349 -16.63 6.64 -1.17
C TRP A 349 -16.69 7.10 -2.62
N GLN A 350 -15.86 8.08 -2.95
CA GLN A 350 -15.66 8.57 -4.30
C GLN A 350 -14.18 8.86 -4.52
N LEU A 351 -13.66 8.57 -5.72
CA LEU A 351 -12.31 8.95 -6.08
C LEU A 351 -12.25 10.47 -6.29
N ASP A 352 -11.39 11.15 -5.55
CA ASP A 352 -11.28 12.62 -5.60
C ASP A 352 -9.85 13.11 -5.36
N GLN A 353 -9.58 14.38 -5.64
CA GLN A 353 -8.33 15.06 -5.31
C GLN A 353 -8.44 15.72 -3.94
N GLN A 354 -7.77 15.14 -2.94
CA GLN A 354 -7.81 15.62 -1.56
C GLN A 354 -6.42 15.99 -1.06
N ALA A 355 -6.30 17.19 -0.48
CA ALA A 355 -5.10 17.62 0.23
C ALA A 355 -4.96 16.83 1.53
N SER A 356 -3.71 16.52 1.92
CA SER A 356 -3.46 15.98 3.24
C SER A 356 -3.41 17.08 4.30
N ARG A 357 -3.62 16.74 5.58
CA ARG A 357 -3.58 17.74 6.66
C ARG A 357 -2.23 18.45 6.74
N VAL A 358 -1.15 17.72 6.44
CA VAL A 358 0.24 18.19 6.56
C VAL A 358 0.79 18.71 5.23
N SER A 359 0.09 18.50 4.10
CA SER A 359 0.60 18.85 2.77
C SER A 359 -0.46 19.48 1.88
N ASP A 360 -0.14 20.66 1.34
CA ASP A 360 -1.02 21.45 0.47
C ASP A 360 -1.25 20.80 -0.90
N SER A 361 -0.43 19.83 -1.31
CA SER A 361 -0.63 19.13 -2.58
C SER A 361 -1.79 18.14 -2.51
N LYS A 362 -2.83 18.41 -3.31
CA LYS A 362 -3.96 17.49 -3.51
C LYS A 362 -3.46 16.20 -4.16
N LYS A 363 -3.84 15.06 -3.60
CA LYS A 363 -3.57 13.72 -4.15
C LYS A 363 -4.87 13.04 -4.53
N THR A 364 -4.85 12.29 -5.62
CA THR A 364 -5.97 11.44 -6.02
C THR A 364 -6.11 10.29 -5.02
N ARG A 365 -7.19 10.29 -4.23
CA ARG A 365 -7.50 9.26 -3.24
C ARG A 365 -9.01 9.01 -3.14
N TYR A 366 -9.42 7.83 -2.68
CA TYR A 366 -10.81 7.64 -2.27
C TYR A 366 -11.07 8.44 -1.00
N GLY A 367 -12.14 9.22 -0.98
CA GLY A 367 -12.62 9.92 0.20
C GLY A 367 -14.14 9.97 0.24
N VAL A 368 -14.68 10.46 1.35
CA VAL A 368 -16.13 10.59 1.54
C VAL A 368 -16.49 12.04 1.21
N PRO A 369 -17.28 12.30 0.16
CA PRO A 369 -17.67 13.66 -0.21
C PRO A 369 -18.28 14.37 0.99
N ALA A 370 -17.86 15.60 1.26
CA ALA A 370 -18.34 16.40 2.39
C ALA A 370 -18.53 17.87 1.99
N ASP A 371 -18.72 18.12 0.69
CA ASP A 371 -18.91 19.45 0.11
C ASP A 371 -20.20 20.13 0.63
N ASP A 372 -21.15 19.33 1.13
CA ASP A 372 -22.38 19.74 1.79
C ASP A 372 -22.21 20.08 3.28
N GLY A 373 -20.98 20.00 3.79
CA GLY A 373 -20.64 20.18 5.20
C GLY A 373 -21.12 19.04 6.09
N THR A 374 -21.56 17.91 5.53
CA THR A 374 -22.04 16.75 6.29
C THR A 374 -20.88 15.76 6.51
N PRO A 375 -20.42 15.58 7.77
CA PRO A 375 -19.32 14.68 8.09
C PRO A 375 -19.75 13.19 8.11
N LEU A 376 -18.76 12.30 8.06
CA LEU A 376 -18.95 10.85 8.00
C LEU A 376 -19.75 10.32 9.21
N TRP A 377 -19.47 10.75 10.43
CA TRP A 377 -20.22 10.33 11.62
C TRP A 377 -21.71 10.68 11.59
N GLU A 378 -22.13 11.65 10.78
CA GLU A 378 -23.55 11.93 10.55
C GLU A 378 -24.13 11.02 9.48
N LYS A 379 -23.39 10.78 8.38
CA LYS A 379 -23.78 9.84 7.32
C LYS A 379 -23.94 8.42 7.83
N MET A 380 -23.11 8.01 8.79
CA MET A 380 -23.10 6.68 9.40
C MET A 380 -24.30 6.39 10.33
N LYS A 381 -25.08 7.41 10.72
CA LYS A 381 -26.29 7.24 11.56
C LYS A 381 -27.54 6.88 10.76
N LEU A 382 -27.44 6.80 9.43
CA LEU A 382 -28.57 6.58 8.53
C LEU A 382 -28.73 5.08 8.22
N GLY A 383 -29.93 4.53 8.42
CA GLY A 383 -30.27 3.13 8.09
C GLY A 383 -30.68 2.27 9.30
N LYS A 384 -31.19 1.05 9.03
CA LYS A 384 -31.46 0.01 10.03
C LYS A 384 -31.06 -1.37 9.47
N PRO A 385 -30.14 -2.12 10.12
CA PRO A 385 -29.32 -1.70 11.27
C PRO A 385 -28.44 -0.48 10.92
N GLN A 386 -27.97 0.27 11.92
CA GLN A 386 -27.15 1.44 11.62
C GLN A 386 -25.77 0.97 11.14
N PRO A 387 -25.19 1.56 10.07
CA PRO A 387 -23.85 1.21 9.61
C PRO A 387 -22.77 1.30 10.70
N ILE A 388 -22.94 2.19 11.69
CA ILE A 388 -22.02 2.30 12.83
C ILE A 388 -22.03 1.07 13.75
N ASP A 389 -23.12 0.30 13.76
CA ASP A 389 -23.23 -0.95 14.54
C ASP A 389 -22.40 -2.08 13.91
N GLU A 390 -21.91 -1.89 12.68
CA GLU A 390 -21.06 -2.85 11.97
C GLU A 390 -19.58 -2.66 12.32
N ALA A 391 -19.24 -2.99 13.57
CA ALA A 391 -17.89 -2.97 14.09
C ALA A 391 -17.32 -4.38 14.32
N ARG A 392 -15.99 -4.51 14.29
CA ARG A 392 -15.26 -5.74 14.61
C ARG A 392 -14.00 -5.44 15.38
N ILE A 393 -13.66 -6.33 16.30
CA ILE A 393 -12.39 -6.27 16.99
C ILE A 393 -11.42 -7.21 16.27
N LEU A 394 -10.34 -6.64 15.75
CA LEU A 394 -9.23 -7.36 15.15
C LEU A 394 -8.04 -7.28 16.09
N SER A 395 -7.32 -8.39 16.28
CA SER A 395 -6.16 -8.41 17.15
C SER A 395 -5.06 -9.30 16.59
N GLY A 396 -3.84 -9.05 17.04
CA GLY A 396 -2.68 -9.83 16.62
C GLY A 396 -1.49 -9.67 17.56
N ARG A 397 -0.49 -10.52 17.32
CA ARG A 397 0.82 -10.45 17.96
C ARG A 397 1.89 -10.40 16.89
N VAL A 398 2.78 -9.42 16.99
CA VAL A 398 3.78 -9.13 15.96
C VAL A 398 5.13 -8.86 16.62
N LEU A 399 6.22 -9.30 15.99
CA LEU A 399 7.55 -8.95 16.46
C LEU A 399 7.76 -7.44 16.34
N ILE A 400 8.37 -6.85 17.35
CA ILE A 400 8.80 -5.45 17.33
C ILE A 400 10.32 -5.42 17.23
N LEU A 401 10.86 -4.79 16.19
CA LEU A 401 12.30 -4.76 15.95
C LEU A 401 12.75 -3.31 15.61
N PRO A 402 14.06 -3.02 15.58
CA PRO A 402 14.56 -1.70 15.17
C PRO A 402 14.69 -1.54 13.64
N GLN A 403 13.68 -1.98 12.86
CA GLN A 403 13.70 -1.86 11.39
C GLN A 403 13.82 -0.42 10.85
N PRO A 404 13.29 0.64 11.50
CA PRO A 404 13.42 1.99 10.98
C PRO A 404 14.89 2.39 10.82
N SER A 405 15.71 2.09 11.83
CA SER A 405 17.14 2.38 11.84
C SER A 405 17.88 1.62 10.73
N PHE A 406 17.57 0.34 10.49
CA PHE A 406 18.20 -0.42 9.39
C PHE A 406 17.79 0.08 8.02
N SER A 407 16.50 0.37 7.85
CA SER A 407 15.98 0.87 6.58
C SER A 407 16.61 2.23 6.27
N LEU A 408 16.79 3.08 7.29
CA LEU A 408 17.47 4.37 7.16
C LEU A 408 18.95 4.17 6.81
N ASN A 409 19.66 3.27 7.49
CA ASN A 409 21.07 2.98 7.21
C ASN A 409 21.28 2.50 5.77
N ALA A 410 20.43 1.57 5.30
CA ALA A 410 20.46 1.09 3.93
C ALA A 410 20.22 2.21 2.92
N LYS A 411 19.26 3.11 3.18
CA LYS A 411 18.96 4.25 2.30
C LYS A 411 20.07 5.29 2.28
N VAL A 412 20.68 5.59 3.41
CA VAL A 412 21.84 6.49 3.49
C VAL A 412 23.03 5.90 2.74
N ARG A 413 23.31 4.60 2.89
CA ARG A 413 24.36 3.92 2.14
C ARG A 413 24.10 3.91 0.64
N GLN A 414 22.86 3.66 0.23
CA GLN A 414 22.44 3.73 -1.17
C GLN A 414 22.65 5.15 -1.72
N LEU A 415 22.19 6.18 -1.00
CA LEU A 415 22.38 7.58 -1.38
C LEU A 415 23.86 7.93 -1.57
N PHE A 416 24.73 7.47 -0.66
CA PHE A 416 26.17 7.68 -0.77
C PHE A 416 26.79 6.94 -1.97
N ALA A 417 26.30 5.75 -2.31
CA ALA A 417 26.74 5.00 -3.47
C ALA A 417 26.28 5.63 -4.80
N ASP A 418 25.07 6.17 -4.82
CA ASP A 418 24.45 6.77 -6.01
C ASP A 418 24.92 8.22 -6.26
N THR A 419 25.53 8.87 -5.25
CA THR A 419 26.03 10.25 -5.37
C THR A 419 27.49 10.27 -5.86
N PRO A 420 27.83 11.05 -6.91
CA PRO A 420 29.20 11.20 -7.37
C PRO A 420 30.17 11.59 -6.23
N PRO A 421 31.33 10.93 -6.08
CA PRO A 421 32.22 11.13 -4.92
C PRO A 421 32.72 12.56 -4.72
N GLN A 422 32.77 13.38 -5.78
CA GLN A 422 33.18 14.78 -5.70
C GLN A 422 32.12 15.63 -4.97
N ILE A 423 30.86 15.54 -5.39
CA ILE A 423 29.71 16.22 -4.77
C ILE A 423 29.52 15.75 -3.32
N LEU A 424 29.65 14.44 -3.10
CA LEU A 424 29.47 13.85 -1.78
C LEU A 424 30.52 14.36 -0.79
N LYS A 425 31.79 14.46 -1.19
CA LYS A 425 32.87 14.97 -0.33
C LYS A 425 32.72 16.44 0.02
N GLU A 426 32.23 17.26 -0.92
CA GLU A 426 31.95 18.67 -0.69
C GLU A 426 30.77 18.88 0.28
N SER A 427 29.75 18.02 0.20
CA SER A 427 28.55 18.11 1.04
C SER A 427 28.76 17.50 2.44
N ILE A 428 29.36 16.31 2.51
CA ILE A 428 29.60 15.55 3.75
C ILE A 428 31.01 14.94 3.71
N PRO A 429 31.97 15.43 4.54
CA PRO A 429 33.31 14.86 4.62
C PRO A 429 33.31 13.36 4.97
N PRO A 430 34.28 12.55 4.49
CA PRO A 430 34.31 11.10 4.70
C PRO A 430 34.18 10.67 6.17
N GLU A 431 34.80 11.39 7.10
CA GLU A 431 34.69 11.11 8.54
C GLU A 431 33.25 11.23 9.05
N LYS A 432 32.50 12.23 8.56
CA LYS A 432 31.08 12.40 8.90
C LYS A 432 30.20 11.34 8.23
N GLN A 433 30.57 10.85 7.05
CA GLN A 433 29.87 9.75 6.38
C GLN A 433 29.97 8.47 7.23
N THR A 434 31.19 8.09 7.62
CA THR A 434 31.44 6.93 8.49
C THR A 434 30.74 7.10 9.83
N ARG A 435 30.87 8.27 10.48
CA ARG A 435 30.17 8.56 11.73
C ARG A 435 28.65 8.42 11.57
N LEU A 436 28.08 8.90 10.48
CA LEU A 436 26.63 8.77 10.25
C LEU A 436 26.24 7.28 10.13
N THR A 437 26.92 6.52 9.28
CA THR A 437 26.57 5.10 9.06
C THR A 437 26.78 4.21 10.28
N ASP A 438 27.73 4.55 11.14
CA ASP A 438 28.07 3.77 12.33
C ASP A 438 27.11 4.04 13.50
N ASN A 439 26.48 5.22 13.53
CA ASN A 439 25.62 5.63 14.65
C ASN A 439 24.11 5.56 14.34
N ILE A 440 23.68 5.39 13.08
CA ILE A 440 22.24 5.25 12.74
C ILE A 440 21.56 4.12 13.52
N ASN A 441 22.26 3.00 13.76
CA ASN A 441 21.69 1.86 14.47
C ASN A 441 21.46 2.12 15.97
N GLN A 442 22.01 3.21 16.53
CA GLN A 442 21.81 3.62 17.92
C GLN A 442 20.52 4.43 18.13
N LEU A 443 19.80 4.77 17.06
CA LEU A 443 18.54 5.49 17.17
C LEU A 443 17.47 4.60 17.84
N SER A 444 16.87 5.10 18.91
CA SER A 444 15.81 4.43 19.70
C SER A 444 14.45 4.42 18.98
N PHE A 445 14.41 3.74 17.83
CA PHE A 445 13.21 3.52 17.05
C PHE A 445 12.89 2.03 16.99
N LEU A 446 11.68 1.70 17.41
CA LEU A 446 11.10 0.39 17.23
C LEU A 446 9.95 0.48 16.25
N SER A 447 9.76 -0.55 15.42
CA SER A 447 8.54 -0.64 14.63
C SER A 447 8.00 -2.05 14.54
N ALA A 448 6.70 -2.11 14.28
CA ALA A 448 5.97 -3.34 14.12
C ALA A 448 4.93 -3.15 12.99
N PRO A 449 5.04 -3.87 11.86
CA PRO A 449 3.91 -4.01 10.97
C PRO A 449 2.80 -4.76 11.72
N LEU A 450 1.58 -4.24 11.69
CA LEU A 450 0.39 -4.86 12.28
C LEU A 450 -0.09 -6.04 11.42
N ALA A 451 0.85 -6.95 11.16
CA ALA A 451 0.62 -8.15 10.37
C ALA A 451 -0.58 -8.91 10.91
N GLY A 452 -1.48 -9.29 10.00
CA GLY A 452 -2.73 -9.97 10.33
C GLY A 452 -3.95 -9.07 10.30
N LEU A 453 -3.80 -7.75 10.14
CA LEU A 453 -4.95 -6.84 9.97
C LEU A 453 -5.70 -7.15 8.67
N THR A 454 -4.99 -7.19 7.54
CA THR A 454 -5.56 -7.57 6.24
C THR A 454 -6.18 -8.97 6.33
N GLU A 455 -5.45 -9.95 6.85
CA GLU A 455 -5.94 -11.32 7.01
C GLU A 455 -7.22 -11.37 7.87
N GLY A 456 -7.29 -10.60 8.96
CA GLY A 456 -8.48 -10.50 9.80
C GLY A 456 -9.70 -9.93 9.07
N LEU A 457 -9.50 -8.92 8.21
CA LEU A 457 -10.55 -8.39 7.34
C LEU A 457 -11.02 -9.42 6.29
N LEU A 458 -10.13 -10.32 5.88
CA LEU A 458 -10.41 -11.47 5.01
C LEU A 458 -10.98 -12.68 5.77
N THR A 459 -11.32 -12.55 7.07
CA THR A 459 -11.81 -13.63 7.94
C THR A 459 -10.80 -14.79 8.16
N LEU A 460 -9.52 -14.43 8.16
CA LEU A 460 -8.38 -15.31 8.39
C LEU A 460 -7.67 -14.91 9.69
N SER A 461 -7.25 -15.88 10.49
CA SER A 461 -6.44 -15.65 11.69
C SER A 461 -4.99 -16.02 11.43
N GLN A 462 -4.10 -15.13 11.87
CA GLN A 462 -2.66 -15.39 11.95
C GLN A 462 -2.29 -15.70 13.41
N GLY A 463 -1.41 -16.68 13.62
CA GLY A 463 -0.91 -17.01 14.95
C GLY A 463 -0.52 -18.47 15.11
N THR A 464 -0.13 -18.84 16.34
CA THR A 464 0.20 -20.22 16.69
C THR A 464 -1.07 -21.05 16.78
N HIS A 465 -1.15 -22.11 15.98
CA HIS A 465 -2.28 -23.03 15.94
C HIS A 465 -1.78 -24.45 15.66
N ILE A 466 -2.64 -25.44 15.87
CA ILE A 466 -2.31 -26.85 15.58
C ILE A 466 -2.18 -27.06 14.07
N LYS A 467 -1.16 -27.81 13.65
CA LYS A 467 -0.92 -28.14 12.25
C LYS A 467 -1.09 -29.64 12.03
N PRO A 468 -1.65 -30.07 10.88
CA PRO A 468 -1.85 -31.47 10.58
C PRO A 468 -0.56 -32.19 10.16
N ASP A 469 0.52 -31.44 9.92
CA ASP A 469 1.72 -31.92 9.28
C ASP A 469 3.02 -31.49 9.99
N ASN A 470 4.02 -32.35 9.92
CA ASN A 470 5.39 -32.10 10.39
C ASN A 470 6.29 -31.76 9.21
N LYS A 471 7.10 -30.72 9.37
CA LYS A 471 8.06 -30.25 8.35
C LYS A 471 9.45 -30.81 8.65
N PHE A 472 10.13 -31.30 7.63
CA PHE A 472 11.50 -31.79 7.73
C PHE A 472 12.28 -31.52 6.43
N VAL A 473 13.61 -31.48 6.51
CA VAL A 473 14.48 -31.30 5.34
C VAL A 473 15.14 -32.62 4.99
N LYS A 474 15.07 -33.01 3.72
CA LYS A 474 15.76 -34.18 3.17
C LYS A 474 16.37 -33.79 1.84
N ASP A 475 17.67 -34.06 1.66
CA ASP A 475 18.41 -33.74 0.42
C ASP A 475 18.29 -32.26 -0.02
N GLY A 476 18.24 -31.34 0.96
CA GLY A 476 18.07 -29.90 0.73
C GLY A 476 16.64 -29.47 0.35
N GLN A 477 15.70 -30.42 0.23
CA GLN A 477 14.29 -30.13 -0.03
C GLN A 477 13.48 -30.19 1.27
N GLN A 478 12.58 -29.22 1.44
CA GLN A 478 11.63 -29.21 2.55
C GLN A 478 10.43 -30.08 2.19
N LEU A 479 10.21 -31.13 2.97
CA LEU A 479 9.10 -32.06 2.83
C LEU A 479 8.15 -31.95 4.04
N SER A 480 6.94 -32.46 3.86
CA SER A 480 5.90 -32.50 4.87
C SER A 480 5.39 -33.93 5.03
N SER A 481 5.15 -34.35 6.26
CA SER A 481 4.52 -35.63 6.58
C SER A 481 3.34 -35.44 7.52
N ALA A 482 2.25 -36.16 7.29
CA ALA A 482 1.07 -36.09 8.14
C ALA A 482 1.36 -36.58 9.56
N ILE A 483 0.83 -35.89 10.56
CA ILE A 483 0.79 -36.35 11.93
C ILE A 483 -0.31 -37.40 12.04
N ALA A 484 -0.01 -38.58 12.58
CA ALA A 484 -0.99 -39.68 12.66
C ALA A 484 -2.30 -39.26 13.36
N ALA A 485 -2.20 -38.48 14.43
CA ALA A 485 -3.35 -37.95 15.18
C ALA A 485 -4.18 -36.91 14.41
N ALA A 486 -3.67 -36.39 13.29
CA ALA A 486 -4.39 -35.44 12.43
C ALA A 486 -5.15 -36.12 11.29
N THR A 487 -5.03 -37.45 11.13
CA THR A 487 -5.72 -38.20 10.06
C THR A 487 -7.15 -38.56 10.44
N TYR A 488 -8.08 -38.37 9.49
CA TYR A 488 -9.49 -38.73 9.61
C TYR A 488 -9.98 -39.37 8.31
N PRO A 489 -9.72 -40.67 8.09
CA PRO A 489 -10.02 -41.34 6.83
C PRO A 489 -11.51 -41.31 6.43
N SER A 490 -12.44 -41.36 7.40
CA SER A 490 -13.88 -41.27 7.16
C SER A 490 -14.31 -39.93 6.53
N ALA A 491 -13.60 -38.85 6.86
CA ALA A 491 -13.81 -37.52 6.30
C ALA A 491 -12.92 -37.24 5.07
N GLY A 492 -12.16 -38.24 4.60
CA GLY A 492 -11.23 -38.13 3.46
C GLY A 492 -9.83 -37.63 3.81
N PHE A 493 -9.55 -37.23 5.06
CA PHE A 493 -8.23 -36.73 5.49
C PHE A 493 -7.23 -37.87 5.76
N SER A 494 -6.73 -38.49 4.70
CA SER A 494 -5.63 -39.45 4.73
C SER A 494 -4.25 -38.79 4.86
N ALA A 495 -3.21 -39.58 5.13
CA ALA A 495 -1.83 -39.08 5.14
C ALA A 495 -1.43 -38.45 3.79
N GLU A 496 -1.92 -39.01 2.68
CA GLU A 496 -1.67 -38.51 1.32
C GLU A 496 -2.33 -37.14 1.08
N THR A 497 -3.60 -37.00 1.46
CA THR A 497 -4.34 -35.72 1.27
C THR A 497 -3.81 -34.62 2.18
N ILE A 498 -3.42 -34.95 3.42
CA ILE A 498 -2.77 -34.01 4.34
C ILE A 498 -1.41 -33.56 3.79
N ALA A 499 -0.63 -34.45 3.20
CA ALA A 499 0.66 -34.08 2.60
C ALA A 499 0.52 -33.04 1.46
N LYS A 500 -0.66 -32.94 0.82
CA LYS A 500 -0.96 -31.92 -0.21
C LYS A 500 -1.08 -30.50 0.35
N ILE A 501 -1.23 -30.33 1.67
CA ILE A 501 -1.24 -29.01 2.33
C ILE A 501 0.12 -28.30 2.20
N GLN A 502 1.22 -29.08 2.26
CA GLN A 502 2.59 -28.58 2.14
C GLN A 502 2.88 -27.42 3.10
N ASN A 503 3.22 -26.23 2.58
CA ASN A 503 3.56 -25.06 3.39
C ASN A 503 2.39 -24.11 3.66
N ASN A 504 1.18 -24.46 3.25
CA ASN A 504 0.02 -23.58 3.25
C ASN A 504 -0.86 -23.68 4.51
N SER A 505 -0.25 -24.06 5.65
CA SER A 505 -0.88 -24.14 6.98
C SER A 505 -0.46 -22.98 7.90
N ALA A 506 -0.21 -21.79 7.34
CA ALA A 506 0.22 -20.62 8.11
C ALA A 506 -0.95 -19.75 8.62
N LEU A 507 -2.09 -19.76 7.91
CA LEU A 507 -3.26 -18.94 8.19
C LEU A 507 -4.48 -19.85 8.34
N THR A 508 -5.21 -19.72 9.44
CA THR A 508 -6.46 -20.49 9.67
C THR A 508 -7.66 -19.67 9.28
N PRO A 509 -8.73 -20.24 8.70
CA PRO A 509 -10.01 -19.54 8.66
C PRO A 509 -10.55 -19.38 10.08
N TYR A 510 -11.38 -18.35 10.31
CA TYR A 510 -12.01 -18.16 11.63
C TYR A 510 -12.83 -19.38 12.06
N ALA A 511 -13.54 -20.04 11.15
CA ALA A 511 -14.32 -21.24 11.42
C ALA A 511 -15.23 -21.07 12.66
N SER A 512 -15.24 -22.02 13.61
CA SER A 512 -16.00 -21.92 14.86
C SER A 512 -15.38 -21.01 15.92
N VAL A 513 -14.23 -20.39 15.65
CA VAL A 513 -13.52 -19.49 16.58
C VAL A 513 -14.13 -18.09 16.61
N SER A 514 -14.95 -17.73 15.61
CA SER A 514 -15.63 -16.44 15.56
C SER A 514 -17.10 -16.60 15.24
N ASP A 515 -17.93 -15.81 15.91
CA ASP A 515 -19.37 -15.81 15.71
C ASP A 515 -19.78 -14.86 14.57
N PHE A 516 -20.41 -15.42 13.55
CA PHE A 516 -20.99 -14.69 12.41
C PHE A 516 -22.52 -14.81 12.39
N SER A 517 -23.16 -15.08 13.53
CA SER A 517 -24.61 -15.28 13.65
C SER A 517 -25.45 -14.04 13.34
N VAL A 518 -24.85 -12.85 13.36
CA VAL A 518 -25.53 -11.60 12.97
C VAL A 518 -25.68 -11.57 11.45
N THR A 519 -26.87 -11.91 10.95
CA THR A 519 -27.16 -12.02 9.51
C THR A 519 -27.25 -10.69 8.78
N ASP A 520 -27.36 -9.58 9.50
CA ASP A 520 -27.63 -8.28 8.90
C ASP A 520 -26.39 -7.68 8.20
N PHE A 521 -25.23 -8.32 8.36
CA PHE A 521 -23.92 -7.79 8.03
C PHE A 521 -23.03 -8.81 7.33
N PHE A 522 -22.41 -8.43 6.21
CA PHE A 522 -21.56 -9.35 5.43
C PHE A 522 -20.20 -9.57 6.12
N PRO A 523 -19.70 -10.81 6.27
CA PRO A 523 -18.44 -11.08 6.96
C PRO A 523 -17.19 -10.57 6.21
N PHE A 524 -17.25 -10.26 4.93
CA PHE A 524 -16.12 -9.66 4.19
C PHE A 524 -16.24 -8.15 4.07
N LYS A 525 -15.13 -7.41 4.18
CA LYS A 525 -15.18 -5.95 4.25
C LYS A 525 -14.06 -5.23 3.47
N PRO A 526 -14.40 -4.37 2.48
CA PRO A 526 -13.41 -3.69 1.62
C PRO A 526 -13.00 -2.28 2.09
N ALA A 527 -13.87 -1.57 2.81
CA ALA A 527 -13.74 -0.15 3.11
C ALA A 527 -13.81 0.07 4.62
N THR A 528 -12.91 0.90 5.15
CA THR A 528 -12.45 0.73 6.52
C THR A 528 -12.27 2.05 7.26
N HIS A 529 -12.55 2.01 8.57
CA HIS A 529 -12.05 2.96 9.56
C HIS A 529 -11.58 2.15 10.76
N GLY A 530 -10.52 2.58 11.45
CA GLY A 530 -9.92 1.84 12.56
C GLY A 530 -9.57 2.72 13.76
N GLN A 531 -9.71 2.19 14.96
CA GLN A 531 -9.24 2.79 16.21
C GLN A 531 -8.52 1.75 17.06
N PHE A 532 -7.36 2.09 17.62
CA PHE A 532 -6.69 1.21 18.57
C PHE A 532 -7.45 1.14 19.89
N THR A 533 -7.71 -0.08 20.35
CA THR A 533 -8.26 -0.37 21.67
C THR A 533 -7.22 -0.98 22.60
N LYS A 534 -6.17 -1.60 22.04
CA LYS A 534 -5.01 -2.13 22.78
C LYS A 534 -3.73 -1.99 21.95
N PHE A 535 -2.65 -1.56 22.59
CA PHE A 535 -1.30 -1.68 22.03
C PHE A 535 -0.30 -1.84 23.17
N ASN A 536 0.23 -3.05 23.32
CA ASN A 536 1.13 -3.43 24.41
C ASN A 536 2.42 -3.99 23.84
N VAL A 537 3.57 -3.51 24.29
CA VAL A 537 4.87 -4.11 23.97
C VAL A 537 5.30 -4.97 25.15
N ILE A 538 5.55 -6.25 24.87
CA ILE A 538 5.96 -7.24 25.86
C ILE A 538 7.44 -7.54 25.66
N ASP A 539 8.19 -7.45 26.76
CA ASP A 539 9.61 -7.74 26.76
C ASP A 539 9.91 -9.20 27.12
N LYS A 540 11.18 -9.60 26.95
CA LYS A 540 11.67 -10.96 27.25
C LYS A 540 11.58 -11.35 28.73
N PHE A 541 11.51 -10.37 29.62
CA PHE A 541 11.51 -10.51 31.07
C PHE A 541 10.10 -10.42 31.68
N GLY A 542 9.07 -10.27 30.84
CA GLY A 542 7.67 -10.17 31.27
C GLY A 542 7.23 -8.77 31.64
N GLN A 543 8.04 -7.72 31.42
CA GLN A 543 7.58 -6.34 31.56
C GLN A 543 6.66 -6.00 30.37
N ALA A 544 5.64 -5.19 30.64
CA ALA A 544 4.67 -4.75 29.65
C ALA A 544 4.65 -3.23 29.59
N LEU A 545 5.02 -2.68 28.43
CA LEU A 545 4.77 -1.29 28.08
C LEU A 545 3.35 -1.21 27.52
N VAL A 546 2.50 -0.43 28.17
CA VAL A 546 1.06 -0.38 27.88
C VAL A 546 0.69 1.02 27.39
N ALA A 547 0.38 1.14 26.09
CA ALA A 547 0.07 2.42 25.45
C ALA A 547 -1.30 2.97 25.86
N ILE A 548 -2.28 2.08 26.02
CA ILE A 548 -3.66 2.41 26.36
C ILE A 548 -3.93 1.89 27.77
N ASP A 549 -4.34 2.77 28.68
CA ASP A 549 -4.63 2.39 30.07
C ASP A 549 -5.76 1.34 30.13
N PRO A 550 -5.50 0.12 30.64
CA PRO A 550 -6.47 -0.98 30.60
C PRO A 550 -7.54 -0.86 31.68
N LYS A 551 -7.46 0.17 32.54
CA LYS A 551 -8.46 0.40 33.59
C LYS A 551 -9.84 0.61 32.96
N PRO A 552 -10.87 -0.15 33.36
CA PRO A 552 -12.23 0.05 32.88
C PRO A 552 -12.72 1.47 33.20
N ARG A 553 -13.37 2.10 32.22
CA ARG A 553 -13.95 3.45 32.35
C ARG A 553 -15.33 3.45 31.70
N VAL A 554 -16.25 4.26 32.24
CA VAL A 554 -17.64 4.37 31.77
C VAL A 554 -17.71 4.81 30.31
N GLY A 555 -16.74 5.60 29.83
CA GLY A 555 -16.64 6.07 28.45
C GLY A 555 -15.72 5.24 27.54
N GLY A 556 -15.26 4.07 27.98
CA GLY A 556 -14.24 3.30 27.27
C GLY A 556 -12.79 3.77 27.53
N PRO A 557 -11.78 3.04 27.02
CA PRO A 557 -10.39 3.46 27.14
C PRO A 557 -10.14 4.78 26.41
N GLU A 558 -9.20 5.59 26.93
CA GLU A 558 -8.81 6.82 26.24
C GLU A 558 -8.18 6.50 24.87
N PRO A 559 -8.58 7.18 23.78
CA PRO A 559 -7.99 6.97 22.47
C PRO A 559 -6.51 7.34 22.44
N LEU A 560 -5.70 6.56 21.75
CA LEU A 560 -4.33 6.92 21.40
C LEU A 560 -4.34 7.80 20.14
N TYR A 561 -3.59 8.92 20.16
CA TYR A 561 -3.46 9.84 19.02
C TYR A 561 -2.02 9.82 18.47
N PRO A 562 -1.61 8.77 17.73
CA PRO A 562 -0.29 8.75 17.12
C PRO A 562 -0.21 9.71 15.92
N CYS A 563 1.00 10.05 15.49
CA CYS A 563 1.20 10.74 14.22
C CYS A 563 0.79 9.80 13.07
N ILE A 564 -0.16 10.20 12.23
CA ILE A 564 -0.64 9.37 11.12
C ILE A 564 -0.05 9.87 9.80
N SER A 565 0.45 8.96 8.95
CA SER A 565 0.99 9.32 7.64
C SER A 565 -0.09 9.78 6.68
N ASP A 566 0.32 10.51 5.63
CA ASP A 566 -0.53 10.98 4.54
C ASP A 566 -1.45 9.88 3.94
N TYR A 567 -1.04 8.61 4.05
CA TYR A 567 -1.76 7.46 3.50
C TYR A 567 -2.96 7.03 4.36
N TYR A 568 -2.85 7.16 5.68
CA TYR A 568 -3.86 6.67 6.64
C TYR A 568 -4.67 7.78 7.31
N GLU A 569 -4.31 9.04 7.14
CA GLU A 569 -4.99 10.14 7.82
C GLU A 569 -6.45 10.31 7.34
N PRO A 570 -7.40 10.60 8.25
CA PRO A 570 -8.75 10.94 7.86
C PRO A 570 -8.78 12.25 7.06
N GLN A 571 -9.66 12.30 6.05
CA GLN A 571 -9.92 13.51 5.27
C GLN A 571 -10.29 14.70 6.18
N PRO A 572 -9.76 15.92 5.97
CA PRO A 572 -10.27 17.10 6.65
C PRO A 572 -11.62 17.54 6.06
N VAL A 573 -12.57 17.90 6.92
CA VAL A 573 -13.89 18.44 6.54
C VAL A 573 -14.06 19.80 7.18
N THR A 574 -14.63 20.73 6.41
CA THR A 574 -15.08 22.02 6.93
C THR A 574 -16.57 21.89 7.20
N LEU A 575 -16.97 21.99 8.46
CA LEU A 575 -18.37 21.96 8.86
C LEU A 575 -19.07 23.26 8.42
N LYS A 576 -20.41 23.27 8.52
CA LYS A 576 -21.24 24.43 8.16
C LYS A 576 -20.94 25.70 8.97
N ASP A 577 -20.31 25.54 10.14
CA ASP A 577 -19.84 26.63 11.01
C ASP A 577 -18.38 27.02 10.74
N GLU A 578 -17.82 26.62 9.60
CA GLU A 578 -16.44 26.84 9.16
C GLU A 578 -15.37 26.15 10.01
N THR A 579 -15.75 25.33 10.99
CA THR A 579 -14.79 24.57 11.78
C THR A 579 -14.18 23.43 10.96
N LYS A 580 -12.85 23.28 11.04
CA LYS A 580 -12.14 22.18 10.38
C LYS A 580 -11.98 21.00 11.34
N VAL A 581 -12.39 19.83 10.89
CA VAL A 581 -12.46 18.60 11.70
C VAL A 581 -12.02 17.39 10.87
N ALA A 582 -11.57 16.32 11.52
CA ALA A 582 -11.20 15.07 10.87
C ALA A 582 -12.46 14.25 10.54
N ASN A 583 -12.61 13.79 9.30
CA ASN A 583 -13.76 13.02 8.82
C ASN A 583 -13.75 11.59 9.37
N THR A 584 -14.33 11.40 10.54
CA THR A 584 -14.22 10.18 11.35
C THR A 584 -15.58 9.50 11.49
N VAL A 585 -15.62 8.20 11.79
CA VAL A 585 -16.89 7.45 11.95
C VAL A 585 -17.61 7.82 13.25
N MET A 586 -16.85 8.15 14.29
CA MET A 586 -17.34 8.75 15.51
C MET A 586 -16.91 10.21 15.55
N LYS A 587 -17.79 11.10 16.01
CA LYS A 587 -17.42 12.50 16.21
C LYS A 587 -16.29 12.56 17.22
N ASN A 588 -15.06 12.77 16.75
CA ASN A 588 -13.97 13.10 17.64
C ASN A 588 -14.29 14.49 18.19
N SER A 589 -14.55 14.60 19.50
CA SER A 589 -14.66 15.90 20.16
C SER A 589 -13.33 16.68 20.12
N GLY A 590 -12.29 16.07 19.55
CA GLY A 590 -10.91 16.43 19.73
C GLY A 590 -10.53 16.19 21.19
N LEU A 591 -9.24 16.01 21.44
CA LEU A 591 -8.67 16.98 22.35
C LEU A 591 -8.95 18.33 21.69
N LYS A 592 -9.97 19.04 22.17
CA LYS A 592 -9.89 20.49 22.14
C LYS A 592 -8.47 20.79 22.63
N LEU A 593 -7.61 21.31 21.76
CA LEU A 593 -6.54 22.18 22.23
C LEU A 593 -7.28 23.17 23.13
N GLY A 594 -7.05 23.04 24.43
CA GLY A 594 -8.10 23.27 25.42
C GLY A 594 -8.71 24.65 25.33
N GLU A 595 -10.04 24.74 25.21
CA GLU A 595 -10.80 25.96 25.53
C GLU A 595 -12.27 25.60 25.87
N PRO A 596 -12.95 26.30 26.78
CA PRO A 596 -12.49 26.93 28.03
C PRO A 596 -13.44 26.50 29.17
N THR A 597 -13.03 25.60 30.07
CA THR A 597 -13.80 25.42 31.31
C THR A 597 -13.73 26.75 32.05
N TRP A 598 -14.86 27.39 32.35
CA TRP A 598 -14.90 28.65 33.12
C TRP A 598 -14.93 28.39 34.62
N GLY A 599 -15.37 27.20 35.04
CA GLY A 599 -15.42 26.74 36.43
C GLY A 599 -16.16 25.41 36.61
N TRP A 600 -16.15 24.87 37.83
CA TRP A 600 -16.93 23.69 38.24
C TRP A 600 -18.05 24.08 39.20
N VAL A 601 -19.11 23.28 39.26
CA VAL A 601 -20.26 23.48 40.15
C VAL A 601 -20.50 22.23 40.98
N VAL A 602 -20.73 22.38 42.28
CA VAL A 602 -21.10 21.29 43.20
C VAL A 602 -22.33 21.70 43.99
N LEU A 603 -23.32 20.82 44.07
CA LEU A 603 -24.49 21.01 44.92
C LEU A 603 -24.17 20.60 46.36
N ASN A 604 -24.28 21.55 47.28
CA ASN A 604 -24.24 21.31 48.71
C ASN A 604 -25.67 21.19 49.25
N TYR A 605 -26.21 19.97 49.25
CA TYR A 605 -27.56 19.67 49.72
C TYR A 605 -27.77 20.00 51.21
N ALA A 606 -26.72 19.95 52.03
CA ALA A 606 -26.81 20.20 53.47
C ALA A 606 -27.11 21.66 53.79
N ASP A 607 -26.49 22.59 53.05
CA ASP A 607 -26.63 24.03 53.27
C ASP A 607 -27.52 24.72 52.22
N GLN A 608 -28.19 23.96 51.35
CA GLN A 608 -28.91 24.46 50.18
C GLN A 608 -28.07 25.48 49.39
N GLY A 609 -26.86 25.06 49.01
CA GLY A 609 -25.85 25.94 48.41
C GLY A 609 -25.22 25.40 47.14
N ILE A 610 -24.98 26.26 46.16
CA ILE A 610 -24.25 25.96 44.92
C ILE A 610 -22.81 26.43 45.10
N GLN A 611 -21.88 25.49 45.23
CA GLN A 611 -20.45 25.77 45.32
C GLN A 611 -19.83 25.86 43.94
N LEU A 612 -19.02 26.89 43.72
CA LEU A 612 -18.40 27.20 42.44
C LEU A 612 -16.89 27.15 42.58
N PHE A 613 -16.22 26.53 41.63
CA PHE A 613 -14.77 26.36 41.60
C PHE A 613 -14.22 26.92 40.30
N LEU A 614 -12.97 27.37 40.30
CA LEU A 614 -12.23 27.77 39.11
C LEU A 614 -11.90 26.57 38.21
N PRO A 615 -11.44 26.79 36.96
CA PRO A 615 -11.15 25.69 36.02
C PRO A 615 -10.14 24.67 36.56
N ASN A 616 -9.19 25.13 37.38
CA ASN A 616 -8.20 24.32 38.07
C ASN A 616 -8.71 23.60 39.34
N GLY A 617 -10.02 23.70 39.64
CA GLY A 617 -10.65 23.06 40.80
C GLY A 617 -10.48 23.82 42.12
N ALA A 618 -9.87 25.01 42.13
CA ALA A 618 -9.79 25.84 43.33
C ALA A 618 -11.17 26.42 43.69
N PHE A 619 -11.54 26.37 44.98
CA PHE A 619 -12.81 26.93 45.43
C PHE A 619 -12.88 28.43 45.12
N TYR A 620 -13.98 28.85 44.49
CA TYR A 620 -14.18 30.23 44.05
C TYR A 620 -15.17 30.98 44.93
N ARG A 621 -16.38 30.46 45.14
CA ARG A 621 -17.40 30.97 46.08
C ARG A 621 -18.61 30.04 46.18
N GLU A 622 -19.51 30.31 47.12
CA GLU A 622 -20.79 29.62 47.24
C GLU A 622 -21.98 30.60 47.10
N ILE A 623 -23.08 30.11 46.52
CA ILE A 623 -24.38 30.78 46.46
C ILE A 623 -25.36 29.97 47.29
N ARG A 624 -25.93 30.52 48.35
CA ARG A 624 -26.89 29.82 49.22
C ARG A 624 -28.30 30.34 49.03
N PHE A 625 -29.29 29.45 49.09
CA PHE A 625 -30.69 29.83 49.11
C PHE A 625 -31.08 30.35 50.51
N GLY A 626 -31.67 31.55 50.59
CA GLY A 626 -32.08 32.17 51.87
C GLY A 626 -31.87 33.69 51.95
N GLY A 627 -32.16 34.29 53.11
CA GLY A 627 -31.99 35.73 53.36
C GLY A 627 -33.08 36.64 52.78
N PRO A 628 -33.01 37.97 52.99
CA PRO A 628 -34.08 38.93 52.62
C PRO A 628 -34.36 39.02 51.12
N GLY A 629 -33.40 38.64 50.28
CA GLY A 629 -33.49 38.65 48.82
C GLY A 629 -33.68 37.27 48.17
N GLY A 630 -33.88 36.19 48.96
CA GLY A 630 -34.08 34.83 48.45
C GLY A 630 -32.82 34.05 48.10
N VAL A 631 -31.72 34.72 47.77
CA VAL A 631 -30.39 34.14 47.55
C VAL A 631 -29.31 34.99 48.23
N ILE A 632 -28.31 34.34 48.84
CA ILE A 632 -27.13 34.97 49.44
C ILE A 632 -25.90 34.57 48.62
N THR A 633 -25.25 35.55 47.97
CA THR A 633 -24.01 35.33 47.23
C THR A 633 -22.81 35.68 48.11
N GLU A 634 -22.07 34.69 48.62
CA GLU A 634 -20.93 34.95 49.51
C GLU A 634 -19.76 35.60 48.74
N PRO A 635 -18.97 36.52 49.35
CA PRO A 635 -17.78 37.09 48.72
C PRO A 635 -16.81 36.03 48.17
N LYS A 636 -16.08 36.37 47.11
CA LYS A 636 -15.11 35.48 46.47
C LYS A 636 -14.10 34.96 47.51
N TRP A 637 -13.77 33.67 47.40
CA TRP A 637 -12.76 32.92 48.15
C TRP A 637 -13.13 32.48 49.57
N LEU A 638 -14.22 32.97 50.17
CA LEU A 638 -14.60 32.61 51.54
C LEU A 638 -14.95 31.12 51.69
N PRO A 639 -14.51 30.43 52.77
CA PRO A 639 -13.91 30.98 53.99
C PRO A 639 -12.40 31.26 53.91
N PHE A 640 -11.77 31.01 52.76
CA PHE A 640 -10.33 31.12 52.56
C PHE A 640 -9.93 32.53 52.04
N LYS A 641 -8.66 32.89 52.26
CA LYS A 641 -8.05 34.03 51.54
C LYS A 641 -7.50 33.50 50.21
N ARG A 642 -7.57 34.28 49.13
CA ARG A 642 -6.91 33.94 47.86
C ARG A 642 -5.43 33.64 48.13
N ASP A 643 -4.95 32.51 47.63
CA ASP A 643 -3.54 32.14 47.68
C ASP A 643 -2.73 33.04 46.73
N ASP A 644 -1.71 33.71 47.26
CA ASP A 644 -0.83 34.61 46.53
C ASP A 644 0.02 33.86 45.48
N ALA A 645 0.13 32.53 45.57
CA ALA A 645 0.83 31.66 44.61
C ALA A 645 -0.01 31.31 43.36
N LEU A 646 -1.31 31.66 43.32
CA LEU A 646 -2.15 31.40 42.15
C LEU A 646 -1.91 32.44 41.05
N PRO A 647 -1.73 32.04 39.77
CA PRO A 647 -1.57 32.96 38.65
C PRO A 647 -2.76 33.94 38.53
N PRO A 648 -2.61 35.07 37.81
CA PRO A 648 -3.72 35.97 37.52
C PRO A 648 -4.91 35.19 36.96
N VAL A 649 -6.10 35.42 37.51
CA VAL A 649 -7.31 34.69 37.11
C VAL A 649 -7.81 35.29 35.80
N GLU A 650 -7.30 34.80 34.67
CA GLU A 650 -7.76 35.17 33.34
C GLU A 650 -9.04 34.38 32.96
N ASN A 651 -9.95 34.99 32.20
CA ASN A 651 -11.19 34.38 31.67
C ASN A 651 -12.28 33.92 32.67
N VAL A 652 -12.51 34.65 33.79
CA VAL A 652 -13.67 34.42 34.69
C VAL A 652 -14.92 35.25 34.39
N ALA A 653 -14.90 36.09 33.35
CA ALA A 653 -16.02 37.00 33.05
C ALA A 653 -17.36 36.26 32.84
N GLN A 654 -17.33 35.08 32.21
CA GLN A 654 -18.51 34.25 32.00
C GLN A 654 -18.99 33.58 33.31
N LEU A 655 -18.06 33.11 34.16
CA LEU A 655 -18.40 32.55 35.47
C LEU A 655 -19.00 33.64 36.38
N ASP A 656 -18.41 34.84 36.39
CA ASP A 656 -18.91 35.99 37.15
C ASP A 656 -20.28 36.47 36.63
N ALA A 657 -20.53 36.42 35.32
CA ALA A 657 -21.84 36.74 34.75
C ALA A 657 -22.91 35.73 35.18
N LEU A 658 -22.59 34.43 35.18
CA LEU A 658 -23.49 33.38 35.68
C LEU A 658 -23.77 33.55 37.17
N ILE A 659 -22.73 33.85 37.96
CA ILE A 659 -22.86 34.12 39.39
C ILE A 659 -23.77 35.32 39.65
N SER A 660 -23.53 36.42 38.93
CA SER A 660 -24.31 37.65 39.10
C SER A 660 -25.78 37.38 38.76
N ARG A 661 -26.03 36.64 37.68
CA ARG A 661 -27.39 36.24 37.30
C ARG A 661 -28.07 35.35 38.36
N MET A 662 -27.36 34.41 38.98
CA MET A 662 -27.91 33.61 40.08
C MET A 662 -28.08 34.41 41.38
N GLY A 663 -27.25 35.43 41.62
CA GLY A 663 -27.37 36.31 42.79
C GLY A 663 -28.51 37.33 42.67
N ASP A 664 -28.75 37.82 41.46
CA ASP A 664 -29.74 38.87 41.18
C ASP A 664 -31.15 38.32 40.91
N ASP A 665 -31.27 37.06 40.49
CA ASP A 665 -32.54 36.40 40.14
C ASP A 665 -32.72 35.07 40.92
N PRO A 666 -33.51 35.09 42.01
CA PRO A 666 -33.78 33.90 42.82
C PRO A 666 -34.49 32.76 42.09
N ASP A 667 -35.36 33.08 41.12
CA ASP A 667 -36.09 32.08 40.35
C ASP A 667 -35.13 31.37 39.38
N TYR A 668 -34.20 32.13 38.79
CA TYR A 668 -33.12 31.57 37.96
C TYR A 668 -32.21 30.64 38.78
N ALA A 669 -31.79 31.05 39.97
CA ALA A 669 -30.97 30.22 40.85
C ALA A 669 -31.69 28.91 41.23
N ARG A 670 -32.99 28.99 41.56
CA ARG A 670 -33.79 27.82 41.93
C ARG A 670 -33.99 26.87 40.75
N GLY A 671 -34.29 27.38 39.55
CA GLY A 671 -34.35 26.56 38.34
C GLY A 671 -33.01 25.88 38.01
N PHE A 672 -31.89 26.57 38.26
CA PHE A 672 -30.55 26.01 38.06
C PHE A 672 -30.24 24.88 39.07
N TRP A 673 -30.65 25.04 40.33
CA TRP A 673 -30.57 23.99 41.35
C TRP A 673 -31.39 22.75 41.02
N ASP A 674 -32.64 22.94 40.60
CA ASP A 674 -33.56 21.83 40.27
C ASP A 674 -33.03 21.03 39.08
N MET A 675 -32.51 21.72 38.06
CA MET A 675 -31.85 21.09 36.91
C MET A 675 -30.67 20.21 37.35
N LEU A 676 -29.79 20.73 38.21
CA LEU A 676 -28.62 19.99 38.69
C LEU A 676 -29.01 18.81 39.59
N SER A 677 -30.03 18.97 40.44
CA SER A 677 -30.53 17.90 41.31
C SER A 677 -31.15 16.77 40.50
N MET A 678 -31.99 17.10 39.50
CA MET A 678 -32.56 16.11 38.57
C MET A 678 -31.49 15.37 37.76
N ALA A 679 -30.40 16.04 37.37
CA ALA A 679 -29.30 15.40 36.65
C ALA A 679 -28.54 14.40 37.53
N VAL A 680 -28.36 14.70 38.82
CA VAL A 680 -27.72 13.80 39.79
C VAL A 680 -28.60 12.58 40.09
N ASP A 681 -29.91 12.77 40.24
CA ASP A 681 -30.86 11.69 40.54
C ASP A 681 -31.04 10.67 39.40
N ASN A 682 -30.67 11.03 38.16
CA ASN A 682 -30.77 10.16 36.97
C ASN A 682 -29.44 9.54 36.53
N MET A 683 -28.36 9.62 37.33
CA MET A 683 -27.10 8.97 37.01
C MET A 683 -27.18 7.45 37.23
N ALA A 684 -26.91 6.65 36.19
CA ALA A 684 -26.89 5.19 36.27
C ALA A 684 -25.65 4.68 37.05
N PRO A 685 -25.80 3.68 37.94
CA PRO A 685 -24.65 2.99 38.54
C PRO A 685 -23.92 2.11 37.52
N ALA A 686 -22.60 1.96 37.69
CA ALA A 686 -21.74 1.18 36.80
C ALA A 686 -22.10 -0.33 36.80
N PRO A 687 -22.27 -0.99 35.63
CA PRO A 687 -22.55 -2.42 35.58
C PRO A 687 -21.27 -3.27 35.65
N SER A 688 -21.29 -4.27 36.54
CA SER A 688 -20.38 -5.42 36.62
C SER A 688 -20.78 -6.53 35.64
N ALA A 689 -19.79 -7.22 35.04
CA ALA A 689 -19.97 -8.41 34.19
C ALA A 689 -20.71 -9.58 34.90
N PRO A 690 -21.36 -10.51 34.17
CA PRO A 690 -20.68 -11.76 33.76
C PRO A 690 -21.14 -12.42 32.42
N THR A 691 -20.46 -13.53 32.12
CA THR A 691 -20.29 -14.43 30.96
C THR A 691 -21.53 -15.13 30.31
N PRO A 692 -21.34 -15.77 29.11
CA PRO A 692 -22.40 -16.13 28.16
C PRO A 692 -22.94 -17.57 28.29
N SER A 693 -24.12 -17.80 27.73
CA SER A 693 -24.76 -19.12 27.56
C SER A 693 -24.91 -19.51 26.09
N PHE A 694 -24.43 -20.70 25.75
CA PHE A 694 -24.43 -21.35 24.44
C PHE A 694 -25.82 -21.87 24.00
N TYR A 695 -26.13 -21.74 22.70
CA TYR A 695 -26.91 -22.74 21.95
C TYR A 695 -26.39 -22.85 20.50
N PRO A 696 -26.33 -24.06 19.90
CA PRO A 696 -25.76 -24.27 18.57
C PRO A 696 -26.84 -24.17 17.49
N ARG A 697 -26.56 -23.49 16.36
CA ARG A 697 -27.23 -23.79 15.08
C ARG A 697 -26.60 -23.11 13.86
N SER A 698 -26.37 -23.95 12.85
CA SER A 698 -26.27 -23.73 11.40
C SER A 698 -25.35 -22.60 10.92
N THR A 699 -24.11 -22.97 10.62
CA THR A 699 -23.17 -22.21 9.81
C THR A 699 -23.62 -22.23 8.34
N LYS A 700 -24.06 -21.08 7.81
CA LYS A 700 -23.93 -20.84 6.37
C LYS A 700 -22.46 -20.55 6.10
N GLU A 701 -21.81 -21.41 5.31
CA GLU A 701 -20.43 -21.18 4.86
C GLU A 701 -20.39 -19.89 4.03
N PRO A 702 -19.58 -18.88 4.41
CA PRO A 702 -19.27 -17.79 3.49
C PRO A 702 -18.37 -18.36 2.40
N LEU A 703 -18.88 -18.41 1.18
CA LEU A 703 -18.08 -18.69 -0.02
C LEU A 703 -17.13 -17.49 -0.22
N MET A 704 -15.83 -17.73 -0.14
CA MET A 704 -14.79 -16.75 -0.49
C MET A 704 -14.69 -16.65 -2.01
N HIS A 705 -15.66 -15.98 -2.63
CA HIS A 705 -15.54 -15.54 -4.01
C HIS A 705 -15.77 -14.03 -4.04
N LEU A 706 -14.76 -13.29 -4.49
CA LEU A 706 -14.88 -11.86 -4.81
C LEU A 706 -15.79 -11.62 -6.04
N VAL A 707 -16.16 -12.68 -6.76
CA VAL A 707 -17.08 -12.63 -7.89
C VAL A 707 -17.99 -13.87 -7.82
N SER A 708 -19.27 -13.65 -7.54
CA SER A 708 -20.31 -14.66 -7.68
C SER A 708 -20.56 -14.90 -9.16
N LYS A 709 -20.59 -16.17 -9.59
CA LYS A 709 -20.90 -16.59 -10.97
C LYS A 709 -22.37 -16.42 -11.36
N ASN A 710 -23.23 -16.01 -10.43
CA ASN A 710 -24.65 -15.88 -10.70
C ASN A 710 -24.99 -14.44 -11.10
N ASP A 711 -25.39 -14.30 -12.35
CA ASP A 711 -25.99 -13.11 -12.94
C ASP A 711 -27.11 -12.56 -12.03
N ASN A 712 -26.87 -11.35 -11.48
CA ASN A 712 -27.77 -10.36 -10.84
C ASN A 712 -27.29 -9.77 -9.50
N GLU A 713 -26.09 -10.09 -8.99
CA GLU A 713 -25.68 -9.57 -7.69
C GLU A 713 -25.09 -8.16 -7.73
N LYS A 714 -25.77 -7.26 -7.00
CA LYS A 714 -25.47 -5.88 -6.61
C LYS A 714 -24.13 -5.67 -5.86
N ASN A 715 -23.18 -6.61 -5.96
CA ASN A 715 -21.98 -6.69 -5.12
C ASN A 715 -20.65 -6.63 -5.90
N ALA A 716 -20.68 -6.46 -7.23
CA ALA A 716 -19.45 -6.14 -7.96
C ALA A 716 -19.00 -4.72 -7.64
N TYR A 717 -17.76 -4.55 -7.19
CA TYR A 717 -17.18 -3.23 -6.95
C TYR A 717 -16.78 -2.60 -8.28
N ASP A 718 -17.38 -1.46 -8.59
CA ASP A 718 -16.97 -0.61 -9.69
C ASP A 718 -15.88 0.36 -9.19
N PHE A 719 -14.65 0.21 -9.66
CA PHE A 719 -13.56 1.11 -9.28
C PHE A 719 -13.37 2.19 -10.32
N GLN A 720 -13.26 3.44 -9.88
CA GLN A 720 -12.94 4.56 -10.75
C GLN A 720 -11.43 4.59 -11.05
N LEU A 721 -11.09 4.89 -12.30
CA LEU A 721 -9.72 5.18 -12.74
C LEU A 721 -9.67 6.63 -13.22
N LYS A 722 -8.97 7.49 -12.47
CA LYS A 722 -8.63 8.82 -12.96
C LYS A 722 -7.53 8.69 -14.01
N LEU A 723 -7.74 9.29 -15.17
CA LEU A 723 -6.73 9.41 -16.22
C LEU A 723 -6.27 10.86 -16.26
N GLY A 724 -4.96 11.04 -16.16
CA GLY A 724 -4.29 12.33 -16.09
C GLY A 724 -4.69 13.22 -14.91
N ASP A 725 -4.20 14.45 -14.95
CA ASP A 725 -4.39 15.49 -13.98
C ASP A 725 -4.43 16.81 -14.73
N PHE A 726 -5.61 17.43 -14.75
CA PHE A 726 -5.82 18.73 -15.38
C PHE A 726 -4.85 19.80 -14.86
N PHE A 727 -4.34 19.67 -13.63
CA PHE A 727 -3.39 20.60 -13.04
C PHE A 727 -1.92 20.29 -13.38
N ARG A 728 -1.64 19.27 -14.20
CA ARG A 728 -0.30 18.99 -14.76
C ARG A 728 -0.28 19.47 -16.21
N GLU A 729 0.63 20.39 -16.50
CA GLU A 729 0.83 20.99 -17.83
C GLU A 729 1.28 19.95 -18.88
N TYR A 730 1.69 18.75 -18.44
CA TYR A 730 2.24 17.66 -19.26
C TYR A 730 1.69 16.27 -18.88
N ASP A 731 0.36 16.09 -18.80
CA ASP A 731 -0.25 14.77 -18.48
C ASP A 731 -0.84 14.01 -19.66
N GLY A 732 -0.40 14.35 -20.87
CA GLY A 732 -0.73 13.64 -22.11
C GLY A 732 -2.18 13.75 -22.58
N LEU A 733 -3.17 14.07 -21.75
CA LEU A 733 -4.56 14.22 -22.19
C LEU A 733 -4.85 15.60 -22.81
N VAL A 734 -5.49 15.62 -23.98
CA VAL A 734 -5.87 16.86 -24.67
C VAL A 734 -7.27 17.28 -24.23
N GLY A 735 -7.39 18.43 -23.55
CA GLY A 735 -8.68 19.04 -23.24
C GLY A 735 -9.35 19.62 -24.49
N SER A 736 -10.66 19.43 -24.65
CA SER A 736 -11.43 20.03 -25.75
C SER A 736 -12.85 20.40 -25.32
N GLU A 737 -13.33 21.56 -25.76
CA GLU A 737 -14.73 22.01 -25.65
C GLU A 737 -15.59 21.59 -26.86
N ALA A 738 -15.11 20.67 -27.70
CA ALA A 738 -15.86 20.20 -28.86
C ALA A 738 -17.14 19.46 -28.43
N THR A 739 -18.26 19.73 -29.10
CA THR A 739 -19.59 19.19 -28.74
C THR A 739 -19.70 17.66 -28.82
N ASN A 740 -18.76 16.99 -29.50
CA ASN A 740 -18.68 15.53 -29.63
C ASN A 740 -17.63 14.89 -28.71
N LEU A 741 -16.94 15.68 -27.89
CA LEU A 741 -15.96 15.23 -26.92
C LEU A 741 -16.47 15.55 -25.51
N THR A 742 -16.28 14.62 -24.58
CA THR A 742 -16.58 14.86 -23.16
C THR A 742 -15.27 14.94 -22.40
N ALA A 743 -15.05 16.07 -21.72
CA ALA A 743 -13.90 16.20 -20.84
C ALA A 743 -13.94 15.12 -19.74
N ILE A 744 -12.81 14.47 -19.50
CA ILE A 744 -12.68 13.48 -18.42
C ILE A 744 -12.56 14.25 -17.09
N SER A 745 -13.45 13.97 -16.16
CA SER A 745 -13.61 14.66 -14.88
C SER A 745 -14.11 13.69 -13.79
N LYS A 746 -14.18 14.18 -12.55
CA LYS A 746 -14.75 13.44 -11.41
C LYS A 746 -16.15 12.86 -11.69
N ALA A 747 -16.92 13.49 -12.57
CA ALA A 747 -18.27 13.05 -12.91
C ALA A 747 -18.31 11.82 -13.84
N ASN A 748 -17.25 11.55 -14.60
CA ASN A 748 -17.25 10.56 -15.69
C ASN A 748 -15.93 9.79 -15.82
N TYR A 749 -15.17 9.61 -14.73
CA TYR A 749 -14.02 8.71 -14.74
C TYR A 749 -14.42 7.30 -15.20
N PRO A 750 -13.61 6.65 -16.06
CA PRO A 750 -13.86 5.27 -16.46
C PRO A 750 -13.90 4.37 -15.22
N LYS A 751 -14.81 3.42 -15.25
CA LYS A 751 -15.03 2.44 -14.18
C LYS A 751 -14.64 1.06 -14.66
N PHE A 752 -13.96 0.30 -13.81
CA PHE A 752 -13.53 -1.06 -14.13
C PHE A 752 -13.98 -2.07 -13.08
N ASN A 753 -14.22 -3.29 -13.56
CA ASN A 753 -14.73 -4.40 -12.77
C ASN A 753 -13.64 -5.48 -12.66
N PRO A 754 -13.39 -6.02 -11.45
CA PRO A 754 -12.49 -7.15 -11.31
C PRO A 754 -13.12 -8.41 -11.95
N PHE A 755 -12.29 -9.24 -12.58
CA PHE A 755 -12.72 -10.51 -13.17
C PHE A 755 -11.70 -11.62 -12.88
N TRP A 756 -12.17 -12.87 -12.93
CA TRP A 756 -11.33 -14.06 -12.85
C TRP A 756 -11.81 -15.09 -13.88
N ILE A 757 -10.88 -15.71 -14.59
CA ILE A 757 -11.18 -16.70 -15.62
C ILE A 757 -10.71 -18.06 -15.12
N GLU A 758 -11.64 -19.01 -15.08
CA GLU A 758 -11.31 -20.38 -14.72
C GLU A 758 -10.54 -21.10 -15.82
N GLN A 759 -9.61 -21.95 -15.40
CA GLN A 759 -8.76 -22.75 -16.27
C GLN A 759 -9.50 -23.97 -16.85
N PHE A 760 -10.73 -24.22 -16.39
CA PHE A 760 -11.58 -25.34 -16.80
C PHE A 760 -12.98 -24.83 -17.18
N HIS A 761 -13.64 -25.55 -18.08
CA HIS A 761 -15.05 -25.35 -18.45
C HIS A 761 -15.73 -26.73 -18.52
N ASP A 762 -16.82 -26.94 -17.79
CA ASP A 762 -17.51 -28.24 -17.68
C ASP A 762 -16.55 -29.41 -17.38
N SER A 763 -15.60 -29.19 -16.49
CA SER A 763 -14.52 -30.13 -16.13
C SER A 763 -13.54 -30.49 -17.26
N LYS A 764 -13.57 -29.79 -18.39
CA LYS A 764 -12.55 -29.90 -19.45
C LYS A 764 -11.56 -28.75 -19.34
N PRO A 765 -10.26 -28.98 -19.55
CA PRO A 765 -9.28 -27.90 -19.57
C PRO A 765 -9.59 -26.94 -20.73
N VAL A 766 -9.43 -25.65 -20.48
CA VAL A 766 -9.53 -24.62 -21.52
C VAL A 766 -8.24 -24.63 -22.35
N GLU A 767 -8.36 -24.47 -23.66
CA GLU A 767 -7.19 -24.34 -24.54
C GLU A 767 -6.59 -22.92 -24.49
N PRO A 768 -5.27 -22.76 -24.73
CA PRO A 768 -4.58 -21.46 -24.59
C PRO A 768 -5.24 -20.31 -25.35
N GLU A 769 -5.57 -20.51 -26.63
CA GLU A 769 -6.23 -19.51 -27.48
C GLU A 769 -7.61 -19.14 -26.91
N ALA A 770 -8.44 -20.12 -26.57
CA ALA A 770 -9.76 -19.90 -25.98
C ALA A 770 -9.68 -19.19 -24.61
N TYR A 771 -8.63 -19.43 -23.83
CA TYR A 771 -8.38 -18.72 -22.58
C TYR A 771 -8.01 -17.24 -22.84
N ALA A 772 -7.14 -16.99 -23.82
CA ALA A 772 -6.77 -15.63 -24.24
C ALA A 772 -7.96 -14.85 -24.80
N ASP A 773 -8.83 -15.49 -25.59
CA ASP A 773 -10.06 -14.90 -26.10
C ASP A 773 -11.03 -14.53 -24.98
N LYS A 774 -11.24 -15.44 -24.01
CA LYS A 774 -12.05 -15.13 -22.82
C LYS A 774 -11.48 -13.93 -22.07
N ARG A 775 -10.17 -13.88 -21.88
CA ARG A 775 -9.49 -12.76 -21.22
C ARG A 775 -9.65 -11.44 -21.97
N THR A 776 -9.58 -11.49 -23.30
CA THR A 776 -9.74 -10.31 -24.14
C THR A 776 -11.18 -9.78 -24.09
N LYS A 777 -12.18 -10.66 -24.00
CA LYS A 777 -13.60 -10.28 -23.87
C LYS A 777 -13.93 -9.55 -22.56
N GLU A 778 -13.17 -9.79 -21.50
CA GLU A 778 -13.32 -9.09 -20.21
C GLU A 778 -12.66 -7.69 -20.22
N LEU A 779 -11.86 -7.35 -21.23
CA LEU A 779 -11.24 -6.03 -21.33
C LEU A 779 -12.27 -4.97 -21.69
N GLN A 780 -12.26 -3.88 -20.94
CA GLN A 780 -13.10 -2.71 -21.22
C GLN A 780 -12.39 -1.76 -22.18
N ILE A 781 -13.13 -1.30 -23.20
CA ILE A 781 -12.61 -0.39 -24.21
C ILE A 781 -12.92 1.05 -23.80
N PHE A 782 -11.90 1.89 -23.76
CA PHE A 782 -12.00 3.32 -23.50
C PHE A 782 -11.33 4.12 -24.62
N GLY A 783 -12.04 5.08 -25.21
CA GLY A 783 -11.52 5.96 -26.25
C GLY A 783 -11.16 7.33 -25.69
N ALA A 784 -9.94 7.82 -25.95
CA ALA A 784 -9.48 9.15 -25.57
C ALA A 784 -8.55 9.75 -26.63
N ILE A 785 -8.50 11.08 -26.67
CA ILE A 785 -7.54 11.85 -27.46
C ILE A 785 -6.41 12.29 -26.52
N PHE A 786 -5.18 12.03 -26.93
CA PHE A 786 -3.99 12.31 -26.14
C PHE A 786 -2.80 12.73 -27.01
N ASP A 787 -1.82 13.38 -26.40
CA ASP A 787 -0.53 13.73 -26.97
C ASP A 787 0.39 12.50 -27.02
N PRO A 788 0.82 12.04 -28.21
CA PRO A 788 1.64 10.84 -28.36
C PRO A 788 3.06 10.98 -27.78
N PHE A 789 3.54 12.19 -27.49
CA PHE A 789 4.89 12.44 -26.98
C PHE A 789 4.97 12.37 -25.45
N THR A 790 3.84 12.53 -24.77
CA THR A 790 3.77 12.68 -23.32
C THR A 790 3.10 11.46 -22.68
N PRO A 791 3.67 10.85 -21.62
CA PRO A 791 3.03 9.75 -20.91
C PRO A 791 1.70 10.16 -20.26
N ILE A 792 0.69 9.30 -20.35
CA ILE A 792 -0.58 9.47 -19.62
C ILE A 792 -0.50 8.70 -18.31
N ASN A 793 -0.83 9.34 -17.19
CA ASN A 793 -0.81 8.68 -15.88
C ASN A 793 -2.22 8.23 -15.44
N GLY A 794 -2.36 6.97 -15.04
CA GLY A 794 -3.58 6.41 -14.46
C GLY A 794 -3.48 6.31 -12.94
N TYR A 795 -4.51 6.77 -12.23
CA TYR A 795 -4.62 6.79 -10.77
C TYR A 795 -5.92 6.13 -10.31
N SER A 796 -5.83 5.09 -9.47
CA SER A 796 -7.01 4.44 -8.89
C SER A 796 -7.09 4.55 -7.37
N SER A 797 -6.06 5.09 -6.70
CA SER A 797 -5.89 5.08 -5.24
C SER A 797 -5.79 3.69 -4.58
N ILE A 798 -6.26 2.62 -5.21
CA ILE A 798 -6.17 1.24 -4.69
C ILE A 798 -5.02 0.44 -5.32
N LEU A 799 -4.48 0.93 -6.45
CA LEU A 799 -3.30 0.40 -7.11
C LEU A 799 -2.28 1.53 -7.31
N PRO A 800 -0.99 1.19 -7.37
CA PRO A 800 0.07 2.10 -7.79
C PRO A 800 -0.26 2.88 -9.07
N PRO A 801 0.05 4.18 -9.14
CA PRO A 801 -0.02 4.93 -10.39
C PRO A 801 0.79 4.26 -11.50
N ARG A 802 0.27 4.31 -12.73
CA ARG A 802 0.94 3.74 -13.91
C ARG A 802 0.91 4.73 -15.07
N SER A 803 2.05 4.86 -15.74
CA SER A 803 2.19 5.65 -16.95
C SER A 803 2.01 4.78 -18.19
N LEU A 804 1.24 5.27 -19.16
CA LEU A 804 1.13 4.72 -20.50
C LEU A 804 1.88 5.66 -21.46
N GLN A 805 2.91 5.13 -22.15
CA GLN A 805 3.66 5.87 -23.15
C GLN A 805 3.79 5.03 -24.42
N LEU A 806 3.56 5.65 -25.58
CA LEU A 806 3.75 4.98 -26.86
C LEU A 806 5.25 4.81 -27.16
N PRO A 807 5.70 3.64 -27.64
CA PRO A 807 7.07 3.48 -28.11
C PRO A 807 7.38 4.44 -29.24
N SER A 808 8.57 5.06 -29.22
CA SER A 808 8.92 6.15 -30.15
C SER A 808 8.75 5.77 -31.62
N TRP A 809 9.10 4.55 -32.01
CA TRP A 809 8.98 4.07 -33.40
C TRP A 809 7.53 4.16 -33.95
N THR A 810 6.52 3.98 -33.08
CA THR A 810 5.10 3.97 -33.51
C THR A 810 4.66 5.29 -34.12
N TRP A 811 5.16 6.40 -33.59
CA TRP A 811 4.85 7.73 -34.11
C TRP A 811 6.00 8.31 -34.94
N GLN A 812 7.26 7.91 -34.73
CA GLN A 812 8.39 8.37 -35.55
C GLN A 812 8.21 7.96 -37.02
N ASP A 813 7.89 6.70 -37.29
CA ASP A 813 7.63 6.21 -38.64
C ASP A 813 6.44 6.94 -39.28
N ALA A 814 5.39 7.19 -38.49
CA ALA A 814 4.22 7.92 -38.93
C ALA A 814 4.58 9.36 -39.29
N MET A 815 5.31 10.07 -38.42
CA MET A 815 5.72 11.46 -38.60
C MET A 815 6.75 11.65 -39.73
N GLN A 816 7.65 10.70 -39.94
CA GLN A 816 8.54 10.65 -41.10
C GLN A 816 7.79 10.43 -42.42
N ASN A 817 6.54 9.97 -42.37
CA ASN A 817 5.71 9.78 -43.54
C ASN A 817 4.63 10.85 -43.74
N MET A 818 4.21 11.52 -42.66
CA MET A 818 3.20 12.57 -42.67
C MET A 818 3.69 13.82 -43.40
N THR A 819 2.86 14.30 -44.33
CA THR A 819 3.03 15.55 -45.07
C THR A 819 1.84 16.45 -44.82
N ALA A 820 2.05 17.73 -44.52
CA ALA A 820 0.96 18.67 -44.33
C ALA A 820 0.27 19.00 -45.67
N PHE A 821 -1.05 19.14 -45.66
CA PHE A 821 -1.84 19.61 -46.79
C PHE A 821 -2.87 20.65 -46.35
N PHE A 822 -3.06 21.69 -47.16
CA PHE A 822 -4.01 22.76 -46.91
C PHE A 822 -4.89 22.96 -48.13
N HIS A 823 -6.18 23.15 -47.91
CA HIS A 823 -7.06 23.61 -48.97
C HIS A 823 -6.74 25.08 -49.27
N ALA A 824 -6.51 25.43 -50.54
CA ALA A 824 -6.11 26.79 -50.92
C ALA A 824 -6.89 27.26 -52.16
N GLY A 825 -7.35 28.51 -52.10
CA GLY A 825 -8.04 29.19 -53.20
C GLY A 825 -9.44 29.74 -52.88
N PRO A 826 -10.01 30.53 -53.82
CA PRO A 826 -9.49 30.80 -55.15
C PRO A 826 -8.24 31.70 -55.15
N LEU A 827 -7.16 31.26 -55.79
CA LEU A 827 -5.93 32.02 -55.99
C LEU A 827 -5.86 32.47 -57.45
N THR A 828 -5.44 33.70 -57.68
CA THR A 828 -5.41 34.30 -59.02
C THR A 828 -3.99 34.19 -59.59
N LEU A 829 -3.84 33.45 -60.69
CA LEU A 829 -2.57 33.24 -61.40
C LEU A 829 -2.55 34.06 -62.69
N THR A 830 -1.36 34.48 -63.10
CA THR A 830 -1.17 35.26 -64.35
C THR A 830 -1.08 34.38 -65.59
N GLN A 831 -0.93 33.07 -65.40
CA GLN A 831 -0.98 32.03 -66.43
C GLN A 831 -1.77 30.83 -65.90
N ASP A 832 -2.47 30.15 -66.79
CA ASP A 832 -3.19 28.91 -66.48
C ASP A 832 -2.20 27.77 -66.14
N VAL A 833 -2.61 26.84 -65.30
CA VAL A 833 -1.86 25.63 -64.90
C VAL A 833 -1.85 24.55 -65.99
N GLY A 834 -2.68 24.71 -67.04
CA GLY A 834 -2.74 23.85 -68.23
C GLY A 834 -3.55 22.58 -68.03
N ASP A 835 -3.64 21.74 -69.08
CA ASP A 835 -4.41 20.49 -69.07
C ASP A 835 -3.77 19.39 -68.22
N TYR A 836 -4.61 18.43 -67.79
CA TYR A 836 -4.18 17.25 -67.04
C TYR A 836 -3.10 16.45 -67.78
N ASP A 837 -2.02 16.14 -67.08
CA ASP A 837 -0.93 15.30 -67.58
C ASP A 837 -1.08 13.86 -67.11
N SER A 838 -1.53 12.98 -68.00
CA SER A 838 -1.68 11.55 -67.72
C SER A 838 -0.35 10.83 -67.45
N ASN A 839 0.79 11.42 -67.84
CA ASN A 839 2.11 10.85 -67.57
C ASN A 839 2.65 11.20 -66.18
N ASN A 840 2.03 12.18 -65.49
CA ASN A 840 2.44 12.64 -64.16
C ASN A 840 1.27 12.61 -63.15
N PRO A 841 0.56 11.47 -62.98
CA PRO A 841 -0.55 11.40 -62.03
C PRO A 841 -0.04 11.55 -60.60
N LEU A 842 -0.82 12.22 -59.76
CA LEU A 842 -0.57 12.22 -58.32
C LEU A 842 -0.92 10.85 -57.74
N THR A 843 0.07 10.19 -57.17
CA THR A 843 -0.03 8.87 -56.51
C THR A 843 0.77 8.91 -55.23
N THR A 844 0.57 7.96 -54.33
CA THR A 844 1.36 7.82 -53.09
C THR A 844 2.88 7.77 -53.34
N LYS A 845 3.34 7.33 -54.52
CA LYS A 845 4.75 7.30 -54.93
C LYS A 845 5.25 8.61 -55.53
N THR A 846 4.38 9.39 -56.17
CA THR A 846 4.75 10.66 -56.84
C THR A 846 4.51 11.88 -55.96
N VAL A 847 3.68 11.76 -54.91
CA VAL A 847 3.26 12.85 -54.03
C VAL A 847 4.40 13.59 -53.31
N LYS A 848 5.53 12.91 -53.06
CA LYS A 848 6.73 13.49 -52.41
C LYS A 848 7.78 13.97 -53.43
N LYS A 849 7.63 13.64 -54.71
CA LYS A 849 8.62 13.97 -55.75
C LYS A 849 8.50 15.45 -56.13
N ARG A 850 9.62 16.05 -56.52
CA ARG A 850 9.61 17.41 -57.07
C ARG A 850 8.80 17.41 -58.36
N PRO A 851 7.76 18.25 -58.48
CA PRO A 851 6.98 18.32 -59.70
C PRO A 851 7.80 18.86 -60.88
N SER A 852 7.46 18.42 -62.09
CA SER A 852 8.11 18.86 -63.34
C SER A 852 7.61 20.22 -63.82
N ARG A 853 6.37 20.58 -63.47
CA ARG A 853 5.73 21.86 -63.79
C ARG A 853 5.66 22.73 -62.54
N ASN A 854 5.65 24.06 -62.70
CA ASN A 854 5.45 24.99 -61.60
C ASN A 854 4.18 25.80 -61.79
N ALA A 855 3.55 26.19 -60.69
CA ALA A 855 2.48 27.18 -60.63
C ALA A 855 3.07 28.50 -60.08
N ALA A 856 2.65 29.63 -60.66
CA ALA A 856 3.10 30.97 -60.28
C ALA A 856 2.43 31.47 -58.99
N LEU A 857 2.67 30.76 -57.89
CA LEU A 857 2.12 31.08 -56.58
C LEU A 857 3.14 31.87 -55.73
N PRO A 858 2.70 32.71 -54.79
CA PRO A 858 3.59 33.40 -53.86
C PRO A 858 4.48 32.39 -53.11
N ALA A 859 5.75 32.75 -52.94
CA ALA A 859 6.67 31.95 -52.14
C ALA A 859 6.17 31.85 -50.70
N LEU A 860 6.11 30.63 -50.18
CA LEU A 860 5.89 30.39 -48.75
C LEU A 860 7.27 30.34 -48.07
N ASP A 861 7.40 31.05 -46.95
CA ASP A 861 8.63 31.02 -46.15
C ASP A 861 8.78 29.63 -45.51
N GLU A 862 9.94 29.01 -45.76
CA GLU A 862 10.37 27.70 -45.25
C GLU A 862 9.56 26.46 -45.74
N GLY A 863 10.29 25.44 -46.21
CA GLY A 863 9.73 24.15 -46.66
C GLY A 863 9.55 24.00 -48.18
N GLU A 864 9.53 22.74 -48.64
CA GLU A 864 9.35 22.40 -50.06
C GLU A 864 7.86 22.16 -50.39
N TRP A 865 7.15 23.21 -50.76
CA TRP A 865 5.71 23.15 -51.06
C TRP A 865 5.40 22.73 -52.51
N SER A 866 4.21 22.18 -52.73
CA SER A 866 3.65 21.86 -54.04
C SER A 866 2.16 22.15 -54.09
N TRP A 867 1.70 22.60 -55.25
CA TRP A 867 0.30 22.84 -55.55
C TRP A 867 -0.31 21.61 -56.23
N LEU A 868 -1.39 21.09 -55.67
CA LEU A 868 -2.14 19.96 -56.21
C LEU A 868 -3.39 20.51 -56.90
N GLN A 869 -3.36 20.49 -58.23
CA GLN A 869 -4.48 20.96 -59.05
C GLN A 869 -5.42 19.79 -59.33
N SER A 870 -6.72 19.96 -59.04
CA SER A 870 -7.76 19.01 -59.42
C SER A 870 -8.18 19.19 -60.87
N PHE A 871 -8.44 18.09 -61.55
CA PHE A 871 -9.00 17.98 -62.89
C PHE A 871 -10.21 17.06 -62.87
N VAL A 872 -11.21 17.38 -63.68
CA VAL A 872 -12.39 16.53 -63.85
C VAL A 872 -12.09 15.56 -64.98
N GLU A 873 -12.28 14.26 -64.75
CA GLU A 873 -12.30 13.26 -65.80
C GLU A 873 -13.50 13.57 -66.70
N GLN A 874 -13.29 14.20 -67.87
CA GLN A 874 -14.39 14.45 -68.80
C GLN A 874 -14.84 13.12 -69.43
N PRO A 875 -16.10 12.70 -69.29
CA PRO A 875 -16.65 11.69 -70.19
C PRO A 875 -16.99 12.40 -71.51
N PHE A 876 -16.25 12.10 -72.57
CA PHE A 876 -16.57 12.59 -73.91
C PHE A 876 -17.78 11.82 -74.46
N VAL A 877 -19.01 12.28 -74.21
CA VAL A 877 -20.18 12.00 -75.08
C VAL A 877 -21.20 13.16 -74.99
N GLU A 878 -21.49 13.79 -76.13
CA GLU A 878 -22.63 14.69 -76.31
C GLU A 878 -23.96 13.93 -76.17
N GLN A 879 -24.68 14.02 -75.04
CA GLN A 879 -26.13 13.82 -74.98
C GLN A 879 -26.79 14.65 -73.86
N PRO A 880 -28.05 15.08 -74.02
CA PRO A 880 -28.65 16.12 -73.19
C PRO A 880 -29.10 15.63 -71.81
N PHE A 881 -28.96 16.54 -70.85
CA PHE A 881 -29.42 16.60 -69.46
C PHE A 881 -30.48 15.56 -69.03
N VAL A 882 -30.09 14.64 -68.15
CA VAL A 882 -30.97 13.99 -67.17
C VAL A 882 -30.26 14.00 -65.82
N GLU A 883 -30.88 14.61 -64.81
CA GLU A 883 -30.41 14.59 -63.42
C GLU A 883 -30.57 13.18 -62.83
N GLN A 884 -29.46 12.45 -62.66
CA GLN A 884 -29.40 11.35 -61.69
C GLN A 884 -28.02 11.28 -61.00
N PRO A 885 -27.97 10.92 -59.70
CA PRO A 885 -26.75 10.98 -58.90
C PRO A 885 -25.85 9.75 -59.14
N PHE A 886 -24.62 10.03 -59.60
CA PHE A 886 -23.37 9.26 -59.47
C PHE A 886 -23.47 7.80 -58.98
N VAL A 887 -23.56 6.85 -59.93
CA VAL A 887 -22.61 5.73 -60.12
C VAL A 887 -22.74 5.27 -61.59
N ASP A 888 -21.63 5.11 -62.33
CA ASP A 888 -21.66 4.52 -63.68
C ASP A 888 -21.14 3.07 -63.68
N GLU A 889 -21.76 2.23 -64.53
CA GLU A 889 -21.33 0.86 -64.85
C GLU A 889 -20.33 0.85 -66.04
N LYS A 890 -19.55 1.93 -66.23
CA LYS A 890 -18.57 2.07 -67.32
C LYS A 890 -17.21 2.66 -66.90
N GLY A 891 -16.85 2.56 -65.62
CA GLY A 891 -15.45 2.57 -65.20
C GLY A 891 -14.75 3.93 -65.20
N GLY A 892 -15.47 5.04 -65.08
CA GLY A 892 -14.90 6.32 -64.66
C GLY A 892 -15.19 6.52 -63.17
N SER A 893 -14.16 6.67 -62.33
CA SER A 893 -14.37 6.65 -60.86
C SER A 893 -15.15 7.84 -60.30
N GLY A 894 -15.45 8.86 -61.11
CA GLY A 894 -16.07 10.11 -60.66
C GLY A 894 -15.22 10.90 -59.67
N LEU A 895 -14.01 10.42 -59.37
CA LEU A 895 -13.07 11.05 -58.46
C LEU A 895 -12.21 12.07 -59.23
N PRO A 896 -11.94 13.25 -58.65
CA PRO A 896 -11.07 14.23 -59.26
C PRO A 896 -9.65 13.66 -59.44
N LEU A 897 -9.06 13.86 -60.62
CA LEU A 897 -7.67 13.55 -60.92
C LEU A 897 -6.79 14.71 -60.47
N TYR A 898 -5.54 14.44 -60.10
CA TYR A 898 -4.62 15.49 -59.63
C TYR A 898 -3.27 15.42 -60.32
N ASN A 899 -2.72 16.60 -60.66
CA ASN A 899 -1.28 16.76 -60.90
C ASN A 899 -0.69 17.67 -59.83
N ALA A 900 0.56 17.39 -59.45
CA ALA A 900 1.35 18.29 -58.60
C ALA A 900 2.12 19.32 -59.44
N TYR A 901 2.28 20.51 -58.91
CA TYR A 901 3.04 21.64 -59.46
C TYR A 901 3.98 22.16 -58.37
N GLY A 902 5.23 22.48 -58.71
CA GLY A 902 6.11 23.23 -57.82
C GLY A 902 5.65 24.67 -57.69
N ILE A 903 6.12 25.39 -56.68
CA ILE A 903 5.82 26.81 -56.53
C ILE A 903 6.96 27.62 -57.14
N GLU A 904 6.66 28.44 -58.14
CA GLU A 904 7.65 29.30 -58.80
C GLU A 904 7.91 30.54 -57.93
N MET A 905 9.13 30.70 -57.40
CA MET A 905 9.55 31.93 -56.71
C MET A 905 9.80 33.04 -57.74
N LYS A 906 8.76 33.76 -58.16
CA LYS A 906 8.90 34.94 -59.01
C LYS A 906 8.33 36.19 -58.34
N GLY A 907 9.14 37.25 -58.31
CA GLY A 907 8.75 38.58 -57.85
C GLY A 907 9.10 38.88 -56.39
N ASN A 908 9.32 40.17 -56.09
CA ASN A 908 9.43 40.66 -54.73
C ASN A 908 8.01 40.71 -54.12
N PRO A 909 7.72 39.95 -53.03
CA PRO A 909 6.39 39.87 -52.44
C PRO A 909 5.87 41.21 -51.89
N LEU A 910 6.73 42.23 -51.79
CA LEU A 910 6.40 43.58 -51.32
C LEU A 910 6.02 44.55 -52.45
N THR A 911 6.04 44.13 -53.72
CA THR A 911 5.69 44.98 -54.88
C THR A 911 4.62 44.31 -55.75
N PRO A 912 3.45 44.94 -55.99
CA PRO A 912 2.43 44.38 -56.87
C PRO A 912 2.92 44.33 -58.32
N GLY A 913 2.91 43.14 -58.93
CA GLY A 913 3.18 42.94 -60.35
C GLY A 913 1.93 43.23 -61.19
N PHE A 914 1.93 44.32 -61.96
CA PHE A 914 0.86 44.65 -62.91
C PHE A 914 1.03 43.91 -64.23
N GLU A 915 0.91 42.58 -64.19
CA GLU A 915 0.96 41.75 -65.40
C GLU A 915 -0.34 41.91 -66.22
N LYS A 916 -0.26 41.83 -67.55
CA LYS A 916 -1.46 41.93 -68.41
C LYS A 916 -2.23 40.62 -68.37
N GLY A 917 -3.52 40.66 -68.05
CA GLY A 917 -4.41 39.49 -68.06
C GLY A 917 -4.62 38.89 -69.47
N PRO A 918 -5.42 37.81 -69.57
CA PRO A 918 -6.36 37.30 -68.56
C PRO A 918 -5.68 36.55 -67.41
N TYR A 919 -6.25 36.69 -66.21
CA TYR A 919 -5.83 35.91 -65.04
C TYR A 919 -6.72 34.68 -64.87
N THR A 920 -6.16 33.60 -64.34
CA THR A 920 -6.88 32.34 -64.06
C THR A 920 -7.07 32.17 -62.56
N ALA A 921 -8.30 31.92 -62.11
CA ALA A 921 -8.57 31.57 -60.72
C ALA A 921 -8.46 30.05 -60.53
N VAL A 922 -7.52 29.61 -59.69
CA VAL A 922 -7.32 28.19 -59.35
C VAL A 922 -7.72 27.90 -57.92
N LYS A 923 -8.25 26.69 -57.71
CA LYS A 923 -8.56 26.12 -56.40
C LYS A 923 -7.98 24.72 -56.34
N GLY A 924 -7.31 24.40 -55.25
CA GLY A 924 -6.57 23.15 -55.10
C GLY A 924 -6.04 22.96 -53.68
N PHE A 925 -5.01 22.15 -53.54
CA PHE A 925 -4.35 21.92 -52.25
C PHE A 925 -2.89 22.37 -52.30
N LEU A 926 -2.41 22.99 -51.23
CA LEU A 926 -0.98 23.16 -50.96
C LEU A 926 -0.51 21.97 -50.14
N GLN A 927 0.58 21.33 -50.54
CA GLN A 927 1.17 20.19 -49.84
C GLN A 927 2.65 20.43 -49.55
N LEU A 928 3.07 20.16 -48.31
CA LEU A 928 4.48 20.09 -47.94
C LEU A 928 5.06 18.75 -48.42
N ARG A 929 6.05 18.74 -49.31
CA ARG A 929 6.62 17.50 -49.86
C ARG A 929 7.49 16.74 -48.86
N GLN A 930 8.10 17.44 -47.91
CA GLN A 930 8.98 16.85 -46.91
C GLN A 930 8.22 16.47 -45.63
N PRO A 931 8.69 15.44 -44.89
CA PRO A 931 8.11 15.06 -43.61
C PRO A 931 8.21 16.16 -42.55
N LEU A 932 7.32 16.11 -41.55
CA LEU A 932 7.27 17.09 -40.46
C LEU A 932 8.51 17.06 -39.54
N LEU A 933 9.16 15.91 -39.39
CA LEU A 933 10.42 15.75 -38.64
C LEU A 933 11.59 15.61 -39.62
N LYS A 934 12.45 16.63 -39.69
CA LYS A 934 13.78 16.51 -40.29
C LYS A 934 14.78 17.33 -39.49
N ASP A 935 15.98 16.79 -39.31
CA ASP A 935 17.12 17.57 -38.87
C ASP A 935 17.36 18.72 -39.85
N LYS A 936 17.65 19.91 -39.30
CA LYS A 936 18.02 21.07 -40.10
C LYS A 936 19.14 20.62 -41.05
N PRO A 937 19.03 20.91 -42.37
CA PRO A 937 20.13 20.63 -43.26
C PRO A 937 21.37 21.35 -42.73
N ASP A 938 22.48 20.63 -42.62
CA ASP A 938 23.78 21.24 -42.35
C ASP A 938 23.93 22.41 -43.30
N LYS A 939 24.15 23.60 -42.73
CA LYS A 939 24.50 24.77 -43.53
C LYS A 939 25.71 24.37 -44.37
N PRO A 940 25.65 24.48 -45.71
CA PRO A 940 26.85 24.27 -46.50
C PRO A 940 27.91 25.26 -46.04
N ALA A 941 29.12 24.75 -45.81
CA ALA A 941 30.30 25.51 -45.38
C ALA A 941 30.67 26.62 -46.36
#